data_AF-A0A2P4EU33-F1
#
_entry.id   AF-A0A2P4EU33-F1
#
_cell.length_a   1.000
_cell.length_b   1.000
_cell.length_c   1.000
_cell.angle_alpha   90.00
_cell.angle_beta   90.00
_cell.angle_gamma   90.00
#
_symmetry.space_group_name_H-M   'P 1'
#
loop_
_entity.id
_entity.type
_entity.pdbx_description
1 polymer ?
#
loop_
_entity_poly.entity_id
_entity_poly.type
_entity_poly.pdbx_seq_one_letter_code
_entity_poly.pdbx_strand_id
1 'polypeptide(L)'
;MTILHREQALLESLWAIFEDKPVSAAAQCPLQQQELAIFPVRYAIDEASDSSDQPGPNPIPPHWQGHQSLPVLNQRSYTLRQLRDGWLYVIDRTANTRDEYQIIGARFSKVASSARAAGQPLACSNGLSHLLYPRQHQLYIAYSAERWTAWTHERMQEPVNQEKWMRGLDLATYAKTLSAPHCAPLRHLGETVADIDNGTAVPGQRFDSTTLPTQATGEDATYKPALGSNTVLASVPDQDSALFIALDDHLGILDDLSMQSAGPALELSQFEEQHLHKLTIAQHIELLAGVDFSPLESEMGLSPEAFHAFKQKAQDYLTAKARYLKELNRPTDGISAITAGQTLEQHQQQLISGYGQDAPAKLDGLVEQWGTRETLRDQVRFEESQTFALEKEQELEDIHARLTPCLQDLITWLKRLGPDPLGLFLDQTDEEQCLSLINHADAWLSFLAHDQQAQQWVIEDYTTPKTLIGLANYNFDAELASGIEQLAKEFVEEDGISLATSASVAKRTQEISDVLSNETIRNSAIFQRLSRPAQKAYETLLRIATANYEKTWQAFEFKLLPAISSRHAPRWKTIAHASISVSIHSLTNETHPFLVIDGQYRQKHAAWMRKVTQLTRRIDAQSRVVRIGRAHDRMAAVRDVHQLKRQLDSLMLEMPNKVLASGELNTQTLRTHTEHRTYSIQTLVRAELAQQLELKARDYGAYLKRVNEWTKNNAAQGLAGLVTVLNIWNFHEAMTAAGASGKWNRQDQLAVSTAASSMLASLAT
;
A
#
# COMPACT_ATOMS: atom_id res chain seq x y z
N MET A 1 3.99 18.98 -38.62
CA MET A 1 5.38 19.46 -38.82
C MET A 1 5.69 19.39 -40.31
N THR A 2 6.07 20.52 -40.91
CA THR A 2 6.16 20.77 -42.36
C THR A 2 7.42 20.17 -42.99
N ILE A 3 7.31 19.88 -44.29
CA ILE A 3 8.29 19.25 -45.20
C ILE A 3 9.72 19.79 -45.09
N LEU A 4 9.89 21.04 -44.62
CA LEU A 4 11.18 21.68 -44.33
C LEU A 4 12.04 20.97 -43.27
N HIS A 5 11.44 20.32 -42.26
CA HIS A 5 12.21 19.52 -41.28
C HIS A 5 12.79 18.23 -41.88
N ARG A 6 12.17 17.70 -42.94
CA ARG A 6 12.59 16.47 -43.59
C ARG A 6 13.81 16.68 -44.49
N GLU A 7 13.91 17.85 -45.13
CA GLU A 7 15.07 18.23 -45.96
C GLU A 7 16.29 18.59 -45.10
N GLN A 8 16.08 19.15 -43.91
CA GLN A 8 17.17 19.50 -42.99
C GLN A 8 17.82 18.25 -42.37
N ALA A 9 17.02 17.26 -41.96
CA ALA A 9 17.51 15.96 -41.49
C ALA A 9 18.24 15.16 -42.61
N LEU A 10 17.81 15.32 -43.87
CA LEU A 10 18.43 14.64 -45.01
C LEU A 10 19.76 15.30 -45.42
N LEU A 11 19.86 16.63 -45.30
CA LEU A 11 21.12 17.37 -45.45
C LEU A 11 22.11 17.05 -44.32
N GLU A 12 21.65 16.90 -43.07
CA GLU A 12 22.51 16.46 -41.95
C GLU A 12 22.99 15.01 -42.12
N SER A 13 22.17 14.13 -42.71
CA SER A 13 22.57 12.75 -43.00
C SER A 13 23.63 12.61 -44.11
N LEU A 14 23.67 13.55 -45.06
CA LEU A 14 24.64 13.55 -46.17
C LEU A 14 26.04 13.98 -45.76
N TRP A 15 26.20 14.64 -44.60
CA TRP A 15 27.51 15.00 -44.03
C TRP A 15 28.06 13.94 -43.07
N ALA A 16 27.31 12.85 -42.83
CA ALA A 16 27.66 11.80 -41.87
C ALA A 16 28.47 10.62 -42.48
N ILE A 17 28.92 10.73 -43.72
CA ILE A 17 29.73 9.69 -44.38
C ILE A 17 31.05 10.32 -44.80
N PHE A 18 32.07 10.20 -43.93
CA PHE A 18 33.52 10.09 -44.17
C PHE A 18 34.27 10.60 -42.91
N GLU A 19 35.16 9.77 -42.35
CA GLU A 19 36.28 10.29 -41.55
C GLU A 19 37.21 11.04 -42.49
N ASP A 20 36.97 12.35 -42.68
CA ASP A 20 37.94 13.22 -43.33
C ASP A 20 38.88 13.78 -42.26
N LYS A 21 39.73 12.90 -41.70
CA LYS A 21 41.00 13.36 -41.13
C LYS A 21 41.97 13.47 -42.30
N PRO A 22 42.24 14.66 -42.87
CA PRO A 22 43.48 14.82 -43.61
C PRO A 22 44.61 14.44 -42.65
N VAL A 23 45.52 13.58 -43.10
CA VAL A 23 46.81 13.34 -42.44
C VAL A 23 47.59 14.66 -42.49
N SER A 24 47.20 15.62 -41.67
CA SER A 24 47.99 16.78 -41.34
C SER A 24 48.82 16.41 -40.12
N ALA A 25 50.10 16.77 -40.14
CA ALA A 25 51.06 16.51 -39.06
C ALA A 25 50.74 17.29 -37.75
N ALA A 26 49.48 17.64 -37.52
CA ALA A 26 48.95 18.30 -36.34
C ALA A 26 47.70 17.56 -35.84
N ALA A 27 47.75 16.23 -35.74
CA ALA A 27 46.87 15.52 -34.83
C ALA A 27 47.14 16.08 -33.42
N GLN A 28 46.28 16.99 -32.96
CA GLN A 28 46.33 17.46 -31.58
C GLN A 28 46.25 16.22 -30.71
N CYS A 29 47.34 15.97 -29.99
CA CYS A 29 47.46 14.83 -29.09
C CYS A 29 46.22 14.85 -28.16
N PRO A 30 45.56 13.71 -27.90
CA PRO A 30 44.43 13.66 -26.97
C PRO A 30 44.76 14.32 -25.64
N LEU A 31 46.03 14.35 -25.19
CA LEU A 31 46.52 15.06 -24.00
C LEU A 31 46.50 16.61 -24.06
N GLN A 32 46.31 17.25 -25.22
CA GLN A 32 46.34 18.71 -25.37
C GLN A 32 44.98 19.39 -25.15
N GLN A 33 43.87 18.66 -25.22
CA GLN A 33 42.55 19.22 -24.91
C GLN A 33 42.41 19.47 -23.41
N GLN A 34 41.89 20.64 -23.04
CA GLN A 34 41.75 21.07 -21.65
C GLN A 34 40.47 20.56 -20.98
N GLU A 35 39.46 20.19 -21.78
CA GLU A 35 38.14 19.77 -21.33
C GLU A 35 37.82 18.34 -21.78
N LEU A 36 36.82 17.73 -21.14
CA LEU A 36 36.26 16.42 -21.45
C LEU A 36 34.76 16.55 -21.73
N ALA A 37 34.32 15.85 -22.78
CA ALA A 37 32.90 15.72 -23.08
C ALA A 37 32.28 14.57 -22.27
N ILE A 38 31.15 14.86 -21.62
CA ILE A 38 30.41 13.92 -20.78
C ILE A 38 28.98 13.81 -21.32
N PHE A 39 28.52 12.59 -21.58
CA PHE A 39 27.14 12.28 -21.95
C PHE A 39 26.42 11.56 -20.80
N PRO A 40 25.50 12.22 -20.08
CA PRO A 40 24.75 11.59 -19.01
C PRO A 40 23.68 10.61 -19.52
N VAL A 41 23.59 9.44 -18.89
CA VAL A 41 22.54 8.43 -19.06
C VAL A 41 22.02 8.00 -17.68
N ARG A 42 20.99 7.16 -17.60
CA ARG A 42 20.44 6.67 -16.32
C ARG A 42 20.44 5.15 -16.24
N TYR A 43 20.48 4.66 -15.00
CA TYR A 43 19.97 3.33 -14.69
C TYR A 43 18.44 3.31 -14.83
N ALA A 44 17.93 2.22 -15.38
CA ALA A 44 16.49 2.01 -15.55
C ALA A 44 16.15 0.52 -15.35
N ILE A 45 14.86 0.24 -15.19
CA ILE A 45 14.35 -1.13 -15.27
C ILE A 45 14.29 -1.54 -16.75
N ASP A 46 14.80 -2.73 -17.04
CA ASP A 46 14.80 -3.30 -18.38
C ASP A 46 13.39 -3.75 -18.78
N GLU A 47 13.15 -3.92 -20.07
CA GLU A 47 11.92 -4.52 -20.59
C GLU A 47 11.70 -5.90 -19.97
N ALA A 48 10.44 -6.22 -19.66
CA ALA A 48 10.06 -7.54 -19.18
C ALA A 48 10.49 -8.60 -20.21
N SER A 49 11.01 -9.72 -19.72
CA SER A 49 11.39 -10.83 -20.59
C SER A 49 10.16 -11.61 -21.05
N ASP A 50 10.28 -12.29 -22.19
CA ASP A 50 9.23 -13.16 -22.72
C ASP A 50 9.00 -14.42 -21.86
N SER A 51 9.90 -14.71 -20.92
CA SER A 51 9.84 -15.87 -20.02
C SER A 51 10.33 -15.50 -18.62
N SER A 52 9.56 -15.86 -17.58
CA SER A 52 9.80 -15.48 -16.18
C SER A 52 11.22 -15.71 -15.63
N ASP A 53 11.95 -16.68 -16.20
CA ASP A 53 13.25 -17.12 -15.68
C ASP A 53 14.45 -16.53 -16.42
N GLN A 54 14.22 -15.64 -17.39
CA GLN A 54 15.27 -14.99 -18.18
C GLN A 54 15.39 -13.51 -17.84
N PRO A 55 16.61 -12.94 -17.86
CA PRO A 55 16.78 -11.50 -17.76
C PRO A 55 16.08 -10.80 -18.93
N GLY A 56 15.77 -9.52 -18.74
CA GLY A 56 15.27 -8.66 -19.80
C GLY A 56 16.21 -8.62 -21.02
N PRO A 57 15.69 -8.21 -22.19
CA PRO A 57 16.40 -8.31 -23.45
C PRO A 57 17.59 -7.35 -23.58
N ASN A 58 17.74 -6.36 -22.69
CA ASN A 58 18.80 -5.35 -22.74
C ASN A 58 19.63 -5.32 -21.43
N PRO A 59 20.31 -6.43 -21.06
CA PRO A 59 21.03 -6.49 -19.80
C PRO A 59 22.21 -5.50 -19.77
N ILE A 60 22.52 -4.98 -18.58
CA ILE A 60 23.76 -4.23 -18.36
C ILE A 60 24.96 -5.11 -18.78
N PRO A 61 25.92 -4.57 -19.55
CA PRO A 61 27.07 -5.35 -19.99
C PRO A 61 27.89 -5.93 -18.81
N PRO A 62 28.41 -7.16 -18.88
CA PRO A 62 29.13 -7.80 -17.78
C PRO A 62 30.36 -7.04 -17.28
N HIS A 63 30.96 -6.22 -18.14
CA HIS A 63 32.15 -5.41 -17.83
C HIS A 63 31.80 -4.07 -17.17
N TRP A 64 30.51 -3.72 -17.04
CA TRP A 64 30.06 -2.47 -16.45
C TRP A 64 30.29 -2.46 -14.93
N GLN A 65 31.02 -1.46 -14.45
CA GLN A 65 31.36 -1.31 -13.03
C GLN A 65 30.36 -0.40 -12.31
N GLY A 66 30.03 -0.72 -11.06
CA GLY A 66 29.23 0.13 -10.17
C GLY A 66 27.75 -0.29 -10.02
N HIS A 67 27.19 -1.04 -10.98
CA HIS A 67 25.81 -1.53 -10.89
C HIS A 67 25.61 -2.56 -9.75
N GLN A 68 26.70 -3.15 -9.22
CA GLN A 68 26.66 -4.07 -8.08
C GLN A 68 26.16 -3.41 -6.78
N SER A 69 26.13 -2.07 -6.75
CA SER A 69 25.54 -1.32 -5.65
C SER A 69 24.02 -1.30 -5.69
N LEU A 70 23.38 -1.62 -6.83
CA LEU A 70 21.92 -1.64 -7.01
C LEU A 70 21.30 -2.84 -6.26
N PRO A 71 20.07 -2.72 -5.72
CA PRO A 71 19.41 -3.85 -5.07
C PRO A 71 19.15 -4.97 -6.06
N VAL A 72 19.25 -6.22 -5.60
CA VAL A 72 18.85 -7.38 -6.40
C VAL A 72 17.33 -7.42 -6.49
N LEU A 73 16.81 -7.61 -7.70
CA LEU A 73 15.39 -7.72 -8.00
C LEU A 73 15.02 -9.18 -8.30
N ASN A 74 13.76 -9.52 -8.07
CA ASN A 74 13.21 -10.86 -8.26
C ASN A 74 12.71 -11.07 -9.68
N GLN A 75 12.07 -10.06 -10.28
CA GLN A 75 11.30 -10.22 -11.53
C GLN A 75 11.85 -9.42 -12.71
N ARG A 76 12.67 -8.38 -12.46
CA ARG A 76 13.22 -7.52 -13.52
C ARG A 76 14.73 -7.42 -13.44
N SER A 77 15.35 -7.10 -14.56
CA SER A 77 16.75 -6.72 -14.65
C SER A 77 16.90 -5.20 -14.79
N TYR A 78 18.11 -4.70 -14.51
CA TYR A 78 18.48 -3.33 -14.83
C TYR A 78 19.04 -3.22 -16.24
N THR A 79 18.90 -2.03 -16.81
CA THR A 79 19.50 -1.61 -18.07
C THR A 79 19.98 -0.16 -17.98
N LEU A 80 20.60 0.34 -19.05
CA LEU A 80 20.99 1.74 -19.20
C LEU A 80 20.15 2.39 -20.30
N ARG A 81 19.65 3.60 -20.01
CA ARG A 81 18.76 4.35 -20.91
C ARG A 81 19.11 5.83 -20.94
N GLN A 82 18.65 6.54 -21.96
CA GLN A 82 18.68 8.00 -21.99
C GLN A 82 18.02 8.57 -20.73
N LEU A 83 18.55 9.70 -20.22
CA LEU A 83 17.91 10.46 -19.15
C LEU A 83 16.48 10.82 -19.55
N ARG A 84 15.53 10.90 -18.62
CA ARG A 84 14.19 11.43 -18.92
C ARG A 84 14.27 12.97 -19.04
N ASP A 85 13.22 13.58 -19.55
CA ASP A 85 13.11 15.03 -19.53
C ASP A 85 12.97 15.50 -18.07
N GLY A 86 13.66 16.58 -17.71
CA GLY A 86 13.85 16.96 -16.32
C GLY A 86 15.07 17.86 -16.13
N TRP A 87 15.83 17.62 -15.07
CA TRP A 87 16.91 18.50 -14.62
C TRP A 87 18.19 17.74 -14.31
N LEU A 88 19.32 18.38 -14.63
CA LEU A 88 20.65 17.87 -14.32
C LEU A 88 21.44 18.90 -13.52
N TYR A 89 22.10 18.42 -12.47
CA TYR A 89 22.93 19.23 -11.59
C TYR A 89 24.37 18.72 -11.60
N VAL A 90 25.31 19.64 -11.78
CA VAL A 90 26.74 19.36 -11.70
C VAL A 90 27.36 20.27 -10.65
N ILE A 91 27.92 19.67 -9.60
CA ILE A 91 28.74 20.36 -8.61
C ILE A 91 30.20 20.09 -8.95
N ASP A 92 30.91 21.15 -9.32
CA ASP A 92 32.34 21.12 -9.54
C ASP A 92 33.05 21.49 -8.25
N ARG A 93 33.60 20.47 -7.57
CA ARG A 93 34.26 20.63 -6.27
C ARG A 93 35.61 21.33 -6.39
N THR A 94 36.22 21.28 -7.58
CA THR A 94 37.51 21.94 -7.87
C THR A 94 37.32 23.42 -8.13
N ALA A 95 36.32 23.80 -8.95
CA ALA A 95 36.00 25.19 -9.25
C ALA A 95 35.07 25.85 -8.22
N ASN A 96 34.50 25.07 -7.30
CA ASN A 96 33.45 25.49 -6.37
C ASN A 96 32.25 26.14 -7.09
N THR A 97 31.82 25.52 -8.19
CA THR A 97 30.69 25.98 -8.99
C THR A 97 29.57 24.96 -9.01
N ARG A 98 28.35 25.43 -9.27
CA ARG A 98 27.18 24.60 -9.44
C ARG A 98 26.47 25.00 -10.72
N ASP A 99 26.40 24.06 -11.63
CA ASP A 99 25.69 24.22 -12.89
C ASP A 99 24.37 23.47 -12.85
N GLU A 100 23.35 24.10 -13.45
CA GLU A 100 22.01 23.56 -13.60
C GLU A 100 21.70 23.49 -15.10
N TYR A 101 21.18 22.36 -15.55
CA TYR A 101 20.78 22.13 -16.93
C TYR A 101 19.35 21.61 -17.00
N GLN A 102 18.57 22.15 -17.93
CA GLN A 102 17.28 21.59 -18.29
C GLN A 102 17.46 20.55 -19.40
N ILE A 103 16.86 19.38 -19.23
CA ILE A 103 16.88 18.28 -20.19
C ILE A 103 15.57 18.25 -20.97
N ILE A 104 15.66 18.37 -22.29
CA ILE A 104 14.52 18.16 -23.20
C ILE A 104 15.00 17.27 -24.36
N GLY A 105 14.39 16.09 -24.50
CA GLY A 105 14.90 15.07 -25.41
C GLY A 105 16.35 14.69 -25.07
N ALA A 106 17.24 14.76 -26.05
CA ALA A 106 18.67 14.47 -25.88
C ALA A 106 19.54 15.73 -25.71
N ARG A 107 18.94 16.88 -25.34
CA ARG A 107 19.64 18.17 -25.24
C ARG A 107 19.69 18.69 -23.81
N PHE A 108 20.84 19.23 -23.44
CA PHE A 108 21.18 19.83 -22.16
C PHE A 108 21.32 21.35 -22.32
N SER A 109 20.37 22.10 -21.78
CA SER A 109 20.36 23.57 -21.86
C SER A 109 20.78 24.16 -20.52
N LYS A 110 21.94 24.81 -20.45
CA LYS A 110 22.48 25.37 -19.20
C LYS A 110 21.67 26.59 -18.77
N VAL A 111 21.23 26.62 -17.53
CA VAL A 111 20.50 27.77 -16.96
C VAL A 111 21.47 28.91 -16.71
N ALA A 112 21.13 30.11 -17.16
CA ALA A 112 21.95 31.29 -16.91
C ALA A 112 21.96 31.63 -15.41
N SER A 113 23.13 31.99 -14.87
CA SER A 113 23.30 32.33 -13.44
C SER A 113 22.43 33.48 -12.93
N SER A 114 21.83 34.27 -13.82
CA SER A 114 20.93 35.40 -13.50
C SER A 114 19.45 35.01 -13.37
N ALA A 115 19.04 33.79 -13.74
CA ALA A 115 17.64 33.32 -13.69
C ALA A 115 17.19 32.89 -12.28
N ARG A 116 17.51 33.71 -11.27
CA ARG A 116 17.20 33.46 -9.85
C ARG A 116 15.95 34.17 -9.32
N ALA A 117 15.27 34.98 -10.14
CA ALA A 117 14.03 35.64 -9.75
C ALA A 117 12.82 34.78 -10.11
N ALA A 118 11.95 34.50 -9.13
CA ALA A 118 10.71 33.76 -9.34
C ALA A 118 9.78 34.49 -10.32
N GLY A 119 9.23 33.77 -11.31
CA GLY A 119 8.21 34.28 -12.23
C GLY A 119 8.69 34.82 -13.59
N GLN A 120 10.00 34.79 -13.90
CA GLN A 120 10.50 35.08 -15.25
C GLN A 120 10.75 33.78 -16.04
N PRO A 121 10.59 33.78 -17.38
CA PRO A 121 10.96 32.64 -18.21
C PRO A 121 12.44 32.31 -17.98
N LEU A 122 12.73 31.02 -17.77
CA LEU A 122 14.09 30.53 -17.64
C LEU A 122 14.90 30.91 -18.88
N ALA A 123 15.92 31.74 -18.69
CA ALA A 123 16.90 32.01 -19.72
C ALA A 123 17.90 30.85 -19.76
N CYS A 124 17.67 29.90 -20.65
CA CYS A 124 18.57 28.78 -20.90
C CYS A 124 19.48 29.07 -22.10
N SER A 125 20.70 28.54 -22.09
CA SER A 125 21.56 28.51 -23.27
C SER A 125 20.92 27.64 -24.36
N ASN A 126 21.42 27.75 -25.59
CA ASN A 126 21.11 26.78 -26.61
C ASN A 126 21.48 25.37 -26.11
N GLY A 127 20.57 24.41 -26.29
CA GLY A 127 20.77 23.05 -25.81
C GLY A 127 21.92 22.36 -26.53
N LEU A 128 22.90 21.90 -25.75
CA LEU A 128 24.03 21.08 -26.21
C LEU A 128 23.67 19.60 -26.11
N SER A 129 24.38 18.76 -26.85
CA SER A 129 24.23 17.29 -26.81
C SER A 129 25.08 16.62 -25.72
N HIS A 130 25.97 17.37 -25.07
CA HIS A 130 26.93 16.87 -24.08
C HIS A 130 27.32 18.00 -23.11
N LEU A 131 27.96 17.62 -22.01
CA LEU A 131 28.55 18.56 -21.05
C LEU A 131 30.06 18.69 -21.29
N LEU A 132 30.62 19.87 -21.03
CA LEU A 132 32.07 20.12 -21.11
C LEU A 132 32.59 20.58 -19.75
N TYR A 133 33.59 19.87 -19.22
CA TYR A 133 34.25 20.22 -17.96
C TYR A 133 35.78 20.04 -18.05
N PRO A 134 36.57 20.82 -17.29
CA PRO A 134 38.02 20.71 -17.33
C PRO A 134 38.54 19.35 -16.82
N ARG A 135 39.57 18.84 -17.47
CA ARG A 135 40.09 17.48 -17.27
C ARG A 135 40.62 17.16 -15.87
N GLN A 136 40.94 18.17 -15.09
CA GLN A 136 41.54 17.99 -13.76
C GLN A 136 40.50 18.11 -12.64
N HIS A 137 39.22 18.25 -12.97
CA HIS A 137 38.19 18.57 -12.00
C HIS A 137 37.52 17.34 -11.41
N GLN A 138 37.06 17.49 -10.18
CA GLN A 138 36.23 16.52 -9.47
C GLN A 138 34.78 16.99 -9.49
N LEU A 139 33.92 16.18 -10.11
CA LEU A 139 32.52 16.48 -10.31
C LEU A 139 31.63 15.60 -9.44
N TYR A 140 30.47 16.14 -9.06
CA TYR A 140 29.32 15.38 -8.56
C TYR A 140 28.13 15.67 -9.46
N ILE A 141 27.54 14.64 -10.04
CA ILE A 141 26.51 14.75 -11.07
C ILE A 141 25.24 14.04 -10.59
N ALA A 142 24.08 14.70 -10.69
CA ALA A 142 22.80 14.10 -10.35
C ALA A 142 21.70 14.51 -11.33
N TYR A 143 20.81 13.56 -11.59
CA TYR A 143 19.58 13.77 -12.35
C TYR A 143 18.40 13.92 -11.39
N SER A 144 17.46 14.80 -11.72
CA SER A 144 16.22 15.01 -10.97
C SER A 144 15.06 15.17 -11.95
N ALA A 145 13.93 14.54 -11.67
CA ALA A 145 12.72 14.71 -12.47
C ALA A 145 12.20 16.15 -12.36
N GLU A 146 12.19 16.68 -11.13
CA GLU A 146 11.77 18.05 -10.82
C GLU A 146 12.95 18.99 -10.60
N ARG A 147 12.71 20.28 -10.74
CA ARG A 147 13.74 21.29 -10.50
C ARG A 147 14.05 21.38 -9.01
N TRP A 148 15.33 21.41 -8.63
CA TRP A 148 15.73 21.66 -7.25
C TRP A 148 15.24 23.02 -6.76
N THR A 149 14.55 23.01 -5.62
CA THR A 149 14.15 24.23 -4.93
C THR A 149 15.34 24.86 -4.20
N ALA A 150 15.15 26.06 -3.65
CA ALA A 150 16.15 26.68 -2.79
C ALA A 150 16.51 25.80 -1.58
N TRP A 151 15.55 25.04 -1.05
CA TRP A 151 15.76 24.14 0.08
C TRP A 151 16.61 22.93 -0.31
N THR A 152 16.29 22.27 -1.43
CA THR A 152 17.12 21.17 -1.97
C THR A 152 18.54 21.66 -2.25
N HIS A 153 18.65 22.85 -2.82
CA HIS A 153 19.94 23.50 -3.07
C HIS A 153 20.78 23.74 -1.82
N GLU A 154 20.17 24.12 -0.69
CA GLU A 154 20.87 24.34 0.58
C GLU A 154 21.36 23.02 1.16
N ARG A 155 20.50 22.00 1.21
CA ARG A 155 20.88 20.66 1.72
C ARG A 155 21.98 20.01 0.90
N MET A 156 21.99 20.22 -0.41
CA MET A 156 23.03 19.70 -1.31
C MET A 156 24.35 20.47 -1.25
N GLN A 157 24.48 21.51 -0.42
CA GLN A 157 25.80 22.13 -0.15
C GLN A 157 26.65 21.25 0.79
N GLU A 158 26.01 20.44 1.62
CA GLU A 158 26.69 19.54 2.55
C GLU A 158 27.40 18.41 1.78
N PRO A 159 28.73 18.23 1.93
CA PRO A 159 29.48 17.19 1.21
C PRO A 159 28.95 15.78 1.43
N VAL A 160 28.44 15.49 2.63
CA VAL A 160 27.85 14.18 2.96
C VAL A 160 26.63 13.87 2.10
N ASN A 161 25.80 14.88 1.79
CA ASN A 161 24.62 14.70 0.93
C ASN A 161 25.05 14.55 -0.54
N GLN A 162 26.06 15.28 -0.98
CA GLN A 162 26.64 15.14 -2.32
C GLN A 162 27.19 13.72 -2.54
N GLU A 163 27.97 13.21 -1.59
CA GLU A 163 28.57 11.87 -1.67
C GLU A 163 27.53 10.75 -1.56
N LYS A 164 26.42 10.99 -0.85
CA LYS A 164 25.33 10.01 -0.72
C LYS A 164 24.42 9.95 -1.94
N TRP A 165 24.08 11.10 -2.53
CA TRP A 165 23.00 11.21 -3.51
C TRP A 165 23.45 11.57 -4.92
N MET A 166 24.69 12.05 -5.10
CA MET A 166 25.22 12.39 -6.42
C MET A 166 26.31 11.43 -6.85
N ARG A 167 26.47 11.27 -8.16
CA ARG A 167 27.53 10.44 -8.74
C ARG A 167 28.84 11.23 -8.78
N GLY A 168 29.80 10.83 -7.95
CA GLY A 168 31.16 11.38 -7.97
C GLY A 168 31.94 10.92 -9.21
N LEU A 169 32.64 11.83 -9.87
CA LEU A 169 33.47 11.58 -11.04
C LEU A 169 34.78 12.38 -10.93
N ASP A 170 35.90 11.66 -10.83
CA ASP A 170 37.24 12.24 -10.92
C ASP A 170 37.73 12.19 -12.37
N LEU A 171 37.66 13.35 -13.05
CA LEU A 171 38.08 13.47 -14.44
C LEU A 171 39.60 13.32 -14.60
N ALA A 172 40.38 13.67 -13.58
CA ALA A 172 41.84 13.58 -13.65
C ALA A 172 42.30 12.12 -13.66
N THR A 173 41.62 11.27 -12.90
CA THR A 173 41.84 9.82 -12.90
C THR A 173 41.29 9.21 -14.19
N TYR A 174 40.06 9.54 -14.59
CA TYR A 174 39.47 9.01 -15.82
C TYR A 174 40.31 9.34 -17.06
N ALA A 175 40.79 10.58 -17.20
CA ALA A 175 41.62 10.99 -18.34
C ALA A 175 42.91 10.16 -18.50
N LYS A 176 43.40 9.53 -17.42
CA LYS A 176 44.60 8.68 -17.44
C LYS A 176 44.28 7.20 -17.70
N THR A 177 43.13 6.73 -17.23
CA THR A 177 42.77 5.30 -17.21
C THR A 177 41.70 4.92 -18.23
N LEU A 178 40.95 5.89 -18.74
CA LEU A 178 39.70 5.73 -19.51
C LEU A 178 38.67 4.82 -18.80
N SER A 179 38.75 4.76 -17.47
CA SER A 179 37.94 3.87 -16.65
C SER A 179 37.56 4.56 -15.34
N ALA A 180 36.27 4.58 -15.04
CA ALA A 180 35.71 5.00 -13.77
C ALA A 180 34.42 4.20 -13.50
N PRO A 181 34.03 3.98 -12.23
CA PRO A 181 32.76 3.36 -11.90
C PRO A 181 31.59 4.10 -12.57
N HIS A 182 30.57 3.35 -13.00
CA HIS A 182 29.37 3.86 -13.68
C HIS A 182 29.64 4.61 -14.99
N CYS A 183 30.83 4.46 -15.57
CA CYS A 183 31.23 5.17 -16.79
C CYS A 183 31.82 4.21 -17.81
N ALA A 184 31.70 4.57 -19.09
CA ALA A 184 32.45 3.95 -20.18
C ALA A 184 32.80 4.99 -21.26
N PRO A 185 33.78 4.71 -22.13
CA PRO A 185 34.09 5.57 -23.27
C PRO A 185 32.88 5.80 -24.17
N LEU A 186 32.70 7.02 -24.66
CA LEU A 186 31.52 7.43 -25.43
C LEU A 186 31.29 6.60 -26.71
N ARG A 187 32.35 6.00 -27.26
CA ARG A 187 32.25 5.12 -28.44
C ARG A 187 31.41 3.88 -28.22
N HIS A 188 31.31 3.40 -26.98
CA HIS A 188 30.49 2.24 -26.62
C HIS A 188 29.02 2.57 -26.33
N LEU A 189 28.61 3.84 -26.51
CA LEU A 189 27.26 4.31 -26.17
C LEU A 189 26.16 3.47 -26.85
N GLY A 190 26.25 3.28 -28.17
CA GLY A 190 25.25 2.53 -28.94
C GLY A 190 25.31 1.01 -28.76
N GLU A 191 26.33 0.49 -28.07
CA GLU A 191 26.46 -0.93 -27.70
C GLU A 191 25.91 -1.20 -26.29
N THR A 192 25.83 -0.16 -25.46
CA THR A 192 25.64 -0.28 -24.00
C THR A 192 24.31 0.30 -23.53
N VAL A 193 23.80 1.35 -24.19
CA VAL A 193 22.59 2.07 -23.77
C VAL A 193 21.44 1.64 -24.67
N ALA A 194 20.41 1.05 -24.08
CA ALA A 194 19.44 0.21 -24.79
C ALA A 194 18.46 0.98 -25.71
N ASP A 195 18.24 2.26 -25.44
CA ASP A 195 17.49 3.17 -26.30
C ASP A 195 18.39 4.12 -27.10
N ILE A 196 19.67 3.78 -27.26
CA ILE A 196 20.60 4.44 -28.18
C ILE A 196 21.16 3.39 -29.16
N ASP A 197 20.82 3.52 -30.43
CA ASP A 197 21.26 2.59 -31.47
C ASP A 197 22.65 2.92 -31.97
N ASN A 198 23.41 1.88 -32.35
CA ASN A 198 24.68 2.09 -33.02
C ASN A 198 24.48 2.70 -34.42
N GLY A 199 25.06 3.87 -34.65
CA GLY A 199 24.86 4.63 -35.89
C GLY A 199 23.59 5.46 -35.84
N THR A 200 22.70 5.28 -36.81
CA THR A 200 21.42 6.01 -36.90
C THR A 200 20.33 5.35 -36.06
N ALA A 201 19.47 6.16 -35.44
CA ALA A 201 18.31 5.67 -34.71
C ALA A 201 17.42 4.77 -35.60
N VAL A 202 17.07 3.60 -35.09
CA VAL A 202 16.18 2.66 -35.74
C VAL A 202 14.77 2.82 -35.15
N PRO A 203 13.76 3.16 -35.98
CA PRO A 203 12.40 3.21 -35.51
C PRO A 203 11.94 1.83 -35.00
N GLY A 204 11.49 1.77 -33.75
CA GLY A 204 10.92 0.56 -33.17
C GLY A 204 10.31 0.86 -31.81
N GLN A 205 9.26 0.10 -31.48
CA GLN A 205 8.63 0.13 -30.17
C GLN A 205 9.45 -0.76 -29.23
N ARG A 206 9.89 -0.20 -28.10
CA ARG A 206 10.68 -0.84 -27.05
C ARG A 206 10.22 -0.30 -25.70
N PHE A 207 10.43 -1.09 -24.65
CA PHE A 207 10.11 -0.76 -23.26
C PHE A 207 8.61 -0.51 -22.99
N ASP A 208 7.74 -1.29 -23.63
CA ASP A 208 6.28 -1.18 -23.48
C ASP A 208 5.81 -1.58 -22.08
N SER A 209 6.62 -2.39 -21.40
CA SER A 209 6.44 -2.82 -20.02
C SER A 209 7.06 -1.86 -18.99
N THR A 210 7.34 -0.61 -19.38
CA THR A 210 7.85 0.47 -18.51
C THR A 210 7.00 1.73 -18.66
N THR A 211 7.22 2.73 -17.79
CA THR A 211 6.46 3.99 -17.82
C THR A 211 6.87 4.95 -18.94
N LEU A 212 7.98 4.68 -19.64
CA LEU A 212 8.50 5.55 -20.70
C LEU A 212 8.91 4.71 -21.92
N PRO A 213 7.98 4.39 -22.83
CA PRO A 213 8.26 3.66 -24.06
C PRO A 213 9.02 4.51 -25.08
N THR A 214 9.55 3.89 -26.14
CA THR A 214 10.24 4.61 -27.24
C THR A 214 9.31 5.18 -28.30
N GLN A 215 8.04 4.77 -28.29
CA GLN A 215 7.00 5.26 -29.18
C GLN A 215 5.74 5.60 -28.38
N ALA A 216 4.91 6.48 -28.93
CA ALA A 216 3.64 6.83 -28.29
C ALA A 216 2.71 5.60 -28.25
N THR A 217 2.24 5.26 -27.06
CA THR A 217 1.27 4.18 -26.81
C THR A 217 -0.18 4.66 -26.77
N GLY A 218 -0.42 5.96 -26.99
CA GLY A 218 -1.73 6.63 -27.02
C GLY A 218 -1.61 8.12 -27.35
N GLU A 219 -2.74 8.84 -27.49
CA GLU A 219 -2.76 10.26 -27.89
C GLU A 219 -2.06 11.20 -26.90
N ASP A 220 -2.06 10.88 -25.60
CA ASP A 220 -1.44 11.67 -24.51
C ASP A 220 -0.26 10.96 -23.81
N ALA A 221 0.25 9.86 -24.37
CA ALA A 221 1.30 9.06 -23.74
C ALA A 221 2.68 9.73 -23.87
N THR A 222 3.34 9.99 -22.74
CA THR A 222 4.74 10.43 -22.72
C THR A 222 5.64 9.31 -23.23
N TYR A 223 6.51 9.61 -24.19
CA TYR A 223 7.46 8.67 -24.76
C TYR A 223 8.82 9.33 -25.00
N LYS A 224 9.89 8.54 -25.06
CA LYS A 224 11.24 9.02 -25.35
C LYS A 224 11.85 8.25 -26.53
N PRO A 225 11.95 8.86 -27.73
CA PRO A 225 12.38 8.15 -28.92
C PRO A 225 13.82 7.65 -28.82
N ALA A 226 14.09 6.53 -29.51
CA ALA A 226 15.44 6.01 -29.66
C ALA A 226 16.35 7.05 -30.34
N LEU A 227 17.60 7.12 -29.88
CA LEU A 227 18.60 8.06 -30.38
C LEU A 227 19.68 7.31 -31.16
N GLY A 228 20.25 7.92 -32.20
CA GLY A 228 21.42 7.38 -32.89
C GLY A 228 22.71 7.81 -32.22
N SER A 229 23.62 6.88 -31.94
CA SER A 229 24.92 7.19 -31.34
C SER A 229 25.74 8.17 -32.20
N ASN A 230 25.54 8.17 -33.53
CA ASN A 230 26.20 9.09 -34.46
C ASN A 230 25.88 10.56 -34.16
N THR A 231 24.67 10.86 -33.68
CA THR A 231 24.21 12.22 -33.39
C THR A 231 24.95 12.79 -32.18
N VAL A 232 25.24 11.94 -31.20
CA VAL A 232 26.03 12.29 -30.03
C VAL A 232 27.51 12.38 -30.39
N LEU A 233 28.06 11.36 -31.07
CA LEU A 233 29.49 11.30 -31.41
C LEU A 233 29.94 12.41 -32.37
N ALA A 234 29.11 12.81 -33.33
CA ALA A 234 29.42 13.90 -34.25
C ALA A 234 29.48 15.27 -33.57
N SER A 235 28.91 15.39 -32.38
CA SER A 235 28.79 16.66 -31.67
C SER A 235 29.88 16.92 -30.64
N VAL A 236 30.65 15.89 -30.25
CA VAL A 236 31.70 16.02 -29.21
C VAL A 236 33.04 16.48 -29.81
N PRO A 237 33.81 17.32 -29.10
CA PRO A 237 35.12 17.79 -29.58
C PRO A 237 36.17 16.70 -29.76
N ASP A 238 36.12 15.63 -28.95
CA ASP A 238 37.01 14.47 -29.04
C ASP A 238 36.31 13.20 -28.59
N GLN A 239 36.12 12.29 -29.55
CA GLN A 239 35.45 11.01 -29.32
C GLN A 239 36.34 10.00 -28.59
N ASP A 240 37.67 10.16 -28.58
CA ASP A 240 38.60 9.21 -27.96
C ASP A 240 38.68 9.39 -26.45
N SER A 241 38.51 10.62 -25.95
CA SER A 241 38.54 10.92 -24.52
C SER A 241 37.15 11.12 -23.90
N ALA A 242 36.11 11.34 -24.70
CA ALA A 242 34.75 11.51 -24.19
C ALA A 242 34.21 10.27 -23.47
N LEU A 243 33.31 10.50 -22.51
CA LEU A 243 32.71 9.44 -21.70
C LEU A 243 31.19 9.60 -21.61
N PHE A 244 30.51 8.50 -21.29
CA PHE A 244 29.15 8.56 -20.77
C PHE A 244 29.09 8.02 -19.34
N ILE A 245 28.16 8.55 -18.54
CA ILE A 245 28.03 8.25 -17.11
C ILE A 245 26.58 7.90 -16.76
N ALA A 246 26.39 6.79 -16.03
CA ALA A 246 25.08 6.39 -15.53
C ALA A 246 24.75 7.04 -14.18
N LEU A 247 23.69 7.81 -14.18
CA LEU A 247 23.11 8.48 -13.02
C LEU A 247 21.95 7.66 -12.45
N ASP A 248 21.64 7.90 -11.18
CA ASP A 248 20.49 7.30 -10.52
C ASP A 248 19.21 8.08 -10.89
N ASP A 249 18.19 7.36 -11.36
CA ASP A 249 16.83 7.86 -11.59
C ASP A 249 15.88 7.09 -10.66
N HIS A 250 15.94 7.41 -9.37
CA HIS A 250 15.21 6.67 -8.35
C HIS A 250 13.70 6.71 -8.55
N LEU A 251 13.16 7.86 -8.95
CA LEU A 251 11.72 8.03 -9.19
C LEU A 251 11.28 7.20 -10.41
N GLY A 252 12.02 7.29 -11.53
CA GLY A 252 11.71 6.49 -12.71
C GLY A 252 11.81 4.98 -12.46
N ILE A 253 12.74 4.53 -11.61
CA ILE A 253 12.82 3.12 -11.19
C ILE A 253 11.59 2.71 -10.37
N LEU A 254 11.19 3.51 -9.38
CA LEU A 254 10.01 3.22 -8.56
C LEU A 254 8.72 3.18 -9.40
N ASP A 255 8.59 4.10 -10.35
CA ASP A 255 7.45 4.14 -11.26
C ASP A 255 7.42 2.91 -12.18
N ASP A 256 8.57 2.48 -12.71
CA ASP A 256 8.68 1.29 -13.55
C ASP A 256 8.37 -0.01 -12.75
N LEU A 257 8.80 -0.11 -11.49
CA LEU A 257 8.45 -1.23 -10.60
C LEU A 257 6.97 -1.22 -10.17
N SER A 258 6.38 -0.04 -10.05
CA SER A 258 4.94 0.11 -9.82
C SER A 258 4.15 -0.35 -11.04
N MET A 259 4.57 0.05 -12.24
CA MET A 259 3.98 -0.37 -13.50
C MET A 259 4.03 -1.89 -13.69
N GLN A 260 5.14 -2.53 -13.32
CA GLN A 260 5.26 -3.99 -13.31
C GLN A 260 4.19 -4.67 -12.44
N SER A 261 3.86 -4.08 -11.28
CA SER A 261 2.85 -4.62 -10.37
C SER A 261 1.42 -4.43 -10.90
N ALA A 262 1.20 -3.53 -11.87
CA ALA A 262 -0.13 -3.19 -12.36
C ALA A 262 -0.86 -4.36 -13.04
N GLY A 263 -0.16 -5.17 -13.83
CA GLY A 263 -0.76 -6.33 -14.52
C GLY A 263 -1.37 -7.34 -13.56
N PRO A 264 -0.56 -7.97 -12.68
CA PRO A 264 -1.08 -8.91 -11.67
C PRO A 264 -2.09 -8.28 -10.70
N ALA A 265 -1.96 -6.99 -10.36
CA ALA A 265 -2.94 -6.30 -9.52
C ALA A 265 -4.31 -6.12 -10.22
N LEU A 266 -4.31 -5.87 -11.53
CA LEU A 266 -5.55 -5.83 -12.33
C LEU A 266 -6.19 -7.22 -12.44
N GLU A 267 -5.38 -8.28 -12.63
CA GLU A 267 -5.86 -9.66 -12.59
C GLU A 267 -6.52 -9.98 -11.25
N LEU A 268 -5.87 -9.62 -10.14
CA LEU A 268 -6.42 -9.78 -8.79
C LEU A 268 -7.75 -9.01 -8.64
N SER A 269 -7.77 -7.74 -9.04
CA SER A 269 -8.99 -6.92 -8.96
C SER A 269 -10.16 -7.53 -9.75
N GLN A 270 -9.89 -8.07 -10.94
CA GLN A 270 -10.91 -8.77 -11.75
C GLN A 270 -11.36 -10.07 -11.10
N PHE A 271 -10.42 -10.85 -10.56
CA PHE A 271 -10.73 -12.06 -9.81
C PHE A 271 -11.61 -11.73 -8.59
N GLU A 272 -11.27 -10.68 -7.84
CA GLU A 272 -12.02 -10.26 -6.68
C GLU A 272 -13.46 -9.87 -7.03
N GLU A 273 -13.63 -9.08 -8.11
CA GLU A 273 -14.95 -8.67 -8.60
C GLU A 273 -15.82 -9.87 -9.01
N GLN A 274 -15.22 -10.86 -9.68
CA GLN A 274 -15.97 -11.98 -10.26
C GLN A 274 -16.19 -13.15 -9.29
N HIS A 275 -15.25 -13.38 -8.37
CA HIS A 275 -15.13 -14.66 -7.67
C HIS A 275 -15.04 -14.53 -6.15
N LEU A 276 -14.46 -13.46 -5.59
CA LEU A 276 -14.22 -13.35 -4.14
C LEU A 276 -15.50 -13.57 -3.33
N HIS A 277 -16.62 -12.96 -3.76
CA HIS A 277 -17.88 -13.11 -3.05
C HIS A 277 -18.36 -14.56 -2.98
N LYS A 278 -18.32 -15.29 -4.10
CA LYS A 278 -18.73 -16.70 -4.15
C LYS A 278 -17.75 -17.60 -3.41
N LEU A 279 -16.46 -17.27 -3.48
CA LEU A 279 -15.39 -17.97 -2.77
C LEU A 279 -15.58 -17.87 -1.27
N THR A 280 -15.84 -16.65 -0.76
CA THR A 280 -16.15 -16.43 0.65
C THR A 280 -17.39 -17.20 1.07
N ILE A 281 -18.47 -17.23 0.28
CA ILE A 281 -19.65 -18.06 0.58
C ILE A 281 -19.28 -19.53 0.68
N ALA A 282 -18.49 -20.05 -0.27
CA ALA A 282 -18.07 -21.45 -0.28
C ALA A 282 -17.26 -21.82 0.96
N GLN A 283 -16.30 -20.98 1.34
CA GLN A 283 -15.51 -21.14 2.58
C GLN A 283 -16.41 -21.12 3.83
N HIS A 284 -17.42 -20.24 3.88
CA HIS A 284 -18.36 -20.19 5.00
C HIS A 284 -19.30 -21.40 5.05
N ILE A 285 -19.75 -21.91 3.88
CA ILE A 285 -20.50 -23.16 3.80
C ILE A 285 -19.69 -24.30 4.39
N GLU A 286 -18.40 -24.37 4.05
CA GLU A 286 -17.50 -25.37 4.61
C GLU A 286 -17.35 -25.24 6.13
N LEU A 287 -17.10 -24.04 6.64
CA LEU A 287 -16.95 -23.78 8.08
C LEU A 287 -18.21 -24.17 8.88
N LEU A 288 -19.39 -23.85 8.35
CA LEU A 288 -20.67 -24.02 9.03
C LEU A 288 -21.22 -25.44 8.93
N ALA A 289 -21.13 -26.06 7.74
CA ALA A 289 -21.76 -27.34 7.44
C ALA A 289 -20.76 -28.52 7.51
N GLY A 290 -19.46 -28.26 7.38
CA GLY A 290 -18.39 -29.25 7.45
C GLY A 290 -17.87 -29.52 8.87
N VAL A 291 -16.66 -30.05 8.98
CA VAL A 291 -15.87 -30.19 10.22
C VAL A 291 -14.48 -29.64 9.99
N ASP A 292 -13.81 -29.22 11.07
CA ASP A 292 -12.47 -28.67 11.00
C ASP A 292 -11.44 -29.80 10.79
N PHE A 293 -10.80 -29.79 9.62
CA PHE A 293 -9.74 -30.73 9.24
C PHE A 293 -8.33 -30.13 9.39
N SER A 294 -8.18 -28.87 9.81
CA SER A 294 -6.88 -28.18 9.90
C SER A 294 -5.82 -28.92 10.72
N PRO A 295 -6.16 -29.58 11.86
CA PRO A 295 -5.18 -30.39 12.61
C PRO A 295 -4.65 -31.57 11.80
N LEU A 296 -5.50 -32.19 10.97
CA LEU A 296 -5.14 -33.33 10.14
C LEU A 296 -4.32 -32.92 8.92
N GLU A 297 -4.61 -31.75 8.36
CA GLU A 297 -3.84 -31.17 7.25
C GLU A 297 -2.36 -31.01 7.61
N SER A 298 -2.11 -30.44 8.79
CA SER A 298 -0.76 -30.24 9.32
C SER A 298 -0.04 -31.56 9.64
N GLU A 299 -0.75 -32.57 10.11
CA GLU A 299 -0.17 -33.88 10.45
C GLU A 299 0.16 -34.74 9.23
N MET A 300 -0.60 -34.61 8.13
CA MET A 300 -0.50 -35.50 6.97
C MET A 300 0.51 -35.01 5.92
N GLY A 301 0.80 -33.71 5.85
CA GLY A 301 1.79 -33.15 4.93
C GLY A 301 1.51 -33.44 3.45
N LEU A 302 0.22 -33.55 3.08
CA LEU A 302 -0.22 -33.80 1.71
C LEU A 302 -0.27 -32.49 0.90
N SER A 303 -0.22 -32.58 -0.44
CA SER A 303 -0.54 -31.43 -1.30
C SER A 303 -2.02 -31.03 -1.14
N PRO A 304 -2.40 -29.76 -1.44
CA PRO A 304 -3.80 -29.31 -1.32
C PRO A 304 -4.79 -30.21 -2.06
N GLU A 305 -4.46 -30.62 -3.28
CA GLU A 305 -5.28 -31.55 -4.09
C GLU A 305 -5.41 -32.94 -3.43
N ALA A 306 -4.29 -33.49 -2.94
CA ALA A 306 -4.27 -34.79 -2.29
C ALA A 306 -5.00 -34.76 -0.93
N PHE A 307 -4.92 -33.62 -0.23
CA PHE A 307 -5.65 -33.38 1.01
C PHE A 307 -7.15 -33.18 0.77
N HIS A 308 -7.54 -32.49 -0.30
CA HIS A 308 -8.94 -32.40 -0.72
C HIS A 308 -9.52 -33.78 -1.06
N ALA A 309 -8.77 -34.63 -1.77
CA ALA A 309 -9.16 -36.01 -2.04
C ALA A 309 -9.27 -36.86 -0.75
N PHE A 310 -8.39 -36.63 0.24
CA PHE A 310 -8.52 -37.22 1.57
C PHE A 310 -9.80 -36.75 2.26
N LYS A 311 -10.05 -35.44 2.24
CA LYS A 311 -11.20 -34.80 2.88
C LYS A 311 -12.52 -35.37 2.35
N GLN A 312 -12.66 -35.56 1.04
CA GLN A 312 -13.83 -36.22 0.44
C GLN A 312 -14.05 -37.63 1.01
N LYS A 313 -13.02 -38.48 0.99
CA LYS A 313 -13.09 -39.85 1.54
C LYS A 313 -13.34 -39.87 3.06
N ALA A 314 -12.79 -38.89 3.79
CA ALA A 314 -13.01 -38.74 5.21
C ALA A 314 -14.47 -38.37 5.52
N GLN A 315 -15.06 -37.48 4.73
CA GLN A 315 -16.47 -37.10 4.85
C GLN A 315 -17.42 -38.25 4.51
N ASP A 316 -17.10 -39.08 3.52
CA ASP A 316 -17.85 -40.31 3.20
C ASP A 316 -17.87 -41.26 4.40
N TYR A 317 -16.71 -41.49 5.01
CA TYR A 317 -16.60 -42.30 6.24
C TYR A 317 -17.38 -41.69 7.41
N LEU A 318 -17.26 -40.38 7.66
CA LEU A 318 -17.98 -39.69 8.73
C LEU A 318 -19.51 -39.79 8.54
N THR A 319 -19.98 -39.69 7.30
CA THR A 319 -21.39 -39.86 6.93
C THR A 319 -21.85 -41.29 7.17
N ALA A 320 -21.10 -42.29 6.70
CA ALA A 320 -21.40 -43.70 6.91
C ALA A 320 -21.42 -44.06 8.41
N LYS A 321 -20.46 -43.56 9.19
CA LYS A 321 -20.35 -43.81 10.63
C LYS A 321 -21.47 -43.14 11.41
N ALA A 322 -21.80 -41.88 11.11
CA ALA A 322 -22.92 -41.18 11.73
C ALA A 322 -24.26 -41.88 11.46
N ARG A 323 -24.46 -42.40 10.23
CA ARG A 323 -25.64 -43.18 9.86
C ARG A 323 -25.72 -44.50 10.61
N TYR A 324 -24.61 -45.25 10.67
CA TYR A 324 -24.54 -46.51 11.43
C TYR A 324 -24.90 -46.32 12.91
N LEU A 325 -24.38 -45.27 13.56
CA LEU A 325 -24.71 -44.94 14.95
C LEU A 325 -26.18 -44.54 15.16
N LYS A 326 -26.80 -43.87 14.17
CA LYS A 326 -28.25 -43.57 14.23
C LYS A 326 -29.10 -44.83 14.11
N GLU A 327 -28.74 -45.76 13.22
CA GLU A 327 -29.48 -47.01 13.01
C GLU A 327 -29.33 -47.98 14.19
N LEU A 328 -28.18 -48.02 14.85
CA LEU A 328 -27.97 -48.76 16.11
C LEU A 328 -28.91 -48.32 17.24
N ASN A 329 -29.29 -47.03 17.24
CA ASN A 329 -30.15 -46.43 18.26
C ASN A 329 -31.64 -46.44 17.90
N ARG A 330 -32.02 -46.98 16.72
CA ARG A 330 -33.42 -47.08 16.29
C ARG A 330 -34.02 -48.46 16.64
N PRO A 331 -35.28 -48.51 17.11
CA PRO A 331 -36.00 -49.76 17.30
C PRO A 331 -36.56 -50.28 15.96
N THR A 332 -35.69 -50.76 15.07
CA THR A 332 -36.03 -51.25 13.71
C THR A 332 -35.41 -52.61 13.41
N ASP A 333 -35.98 -53.35 12.43
CA ASP A 333 -35.46 -54.65 11.97
C ASP A 333 -33.98 -54.54 11.55
N GLY A 334 -33.13 -55.41 12.10
CA GLY A 334 -31.66 -55.32 12.07
C GLY A 334 -31.00 -55.29 10.68
N ILE A 335 -31.75 -55.45 9.60
CA ILE A 335 -31.29 -55.39 8.20
C ILE A 335 -30.71 -53.99 7.85
N SER A 336 -31.33 -52.92 8.36
CA SER A 336 -30.85 -51.54 8.12
C SER A 336 -29.48 -51.27 8.75
N ALA A 337 -29.27 -51.76 9.97
CA ALA A 337 -28.00 -51.64 10.68
C ALA A 337 -26.87 -52.47 10.03
N ILE A 338 -27.18 -53.68 9.53
CA ILE A 338 -26.22 -54.52 8.80
C ILE A 338 -25.76 -53.83 7.51
N THR A 339 -26.70 -53.27 6.74
CA THR A 339 -26.38 -52.58 5.48
C THR A 339 -25.53 -51.33 5.74
N ALA A 340 -25.87 -50.54 6.77
CA ALA A 340 -25.06 -49.38 7.17
C ALA A 340 -23.65 -49.77 7.68
N GLY A 341 -23.52 -50.91 8.36
CA GLY A 341 -22.25 -51.46 8.80
C GLY A 341 -21.35 -51.87 7.63
N GLN A 342 -21.90 -52.50 6.59
CA GLN A 342 -21.15 -52.85 5.38
C GLN A 342 -20.65 -51.62 4.62
N THR A 343 -21.47 -50.58 4.47
CA THR A 343 -21.03 -49.32 3.85
C THR A 343 -19.94 -48.63 4.68
N LEU A 344 -20.04 -48.67 6.01
CA LEU A 344 -18.99 -48.16 6.89
C LEU A 344 -17.66 -48.91 6.69
N GLU A 345 -17.69 -50.25 6.65
CA GLU A 345 -16.49 -51.07 6.42
C GLU A 345 -15.83 -50.76 5.07
N GLN A 346 -16.63 -50.53 4.00
CA GLN A 346 -16.11 -50.17 2.69
C GLN A 346 -15.35 -48.83 2.71
N HIS A 347 -15.96 -47.77 3.25
CA HIS A 347 -15.29 -46.47 3.35
C HIS A 347 -14.09 -46.49 4.31
N GLN A 348 -14.17 -47.29 5.38
CA GLN A 348 -13.05 -47.51 6.28
C GLN A 348 -11.86 -48.16 5.56
N GLN A 349 -12.09 -49.20 4.75
CA GLN A 349 -11.03 -49.84 3.96
C GLN A 349 -10.44 -48.90 2.90
N GLN A 350 -11.26 -48.06 2.26
CA GLN A 350 -10.79 -47.05 1.32
C GLN A 350 -9.84 -46.04 1.99
N LEU A 351 -10.19 -45.54 3.17
CA LEU A 351 -9.31 -44.66 3.97
C LEU A 351 -8.01 -45.36 4.38
N ILE A 352 -8.10 -46.59 4.88
CA ILE A 352 -6.93 -47.38 5.30
C ILE A 352 -5.97 -47.61 4.13
N SER A 353 -6.51 -47.98 2.97
CA SER A 353 -5.70 -48.24 1.77
C SER A 353 -5.00 -46.99 1.22
N GLY A 354 -5.62 -45.81 1.39
CA GLY A 354 -5.08 -44.54 0.87
C GLY A 354 -4.17 -43.80 1.84
N TYR A 355 -4.41 -43.90 3.16
CA TYR A 355 -3.82 -42.98 4.16
C TYR A 355 -3.33 -43.67 5.44
N GLY A 356 -3.35 -45.00 5.49
CA GLY A 356 -2.82 -45.79 6.60
C GLY A 356 -3.86 -46.24 7.63
N GLN A 357 -3.48 -47.23 8.45
CA GLN A 357 -4.36 -47.92 9.39
C GLN A 357 -4.97 -47.00 10.47
N ASP A 358 -4.27 -45.93 10.82
CA ASP A 358 -4.69 -45.01 11.89
C ASP A 358 -5.67 -43.93 11.42
N ALA A 359 -5.88 -43.76 10.10
CA ALA A 359 -6.68 -42.68 9.54
C ALA A 359 -8.15 -42.68 10.03
N PRO A 360 -8.87 -43.83 10.09
CA PRO A 360 -10.23 -43.85 10.62
C PRO A 360 -10.30 -43.47 12.12
N ALA A 361 -9.32 -43.89 12.93
CA ALA A 361 -9.29 -43.59 14.36
C ALA A 361 -9.15 -42.09 14.64
N LYS A 362 -8.39 -41.38 13.78
CA LYS A 362 -8.24 -39.92 13.87
C LYS A 362 -9.54 -39.14 13.56
N LEU A 363 -10.45 -39.73 12.80
CA LEU A 363 -11.72 -39.11 12.39
C LEU A 363 -12.86 -39.33 13.40
N ASP A 364 -12.71 -40.28 14.31
CA ASP A 364 -13.79 -40.69 15.23
C ASP A 364 -14.28 -39.56 16.13
N GLY A 365 -13.39 -38.66 16.53
CA GLY A 365 -13.73 -37.47 17.33
C GLY A 365 -14.59 -36.44 16.58
N LEU A 366 -14.65 -36.50 15.25
CA LEU A 366 -15.40 -35.57 14.40
C LEU A 366 -16.81 -36.06 14.05
N VAL A 367 -17.12 -37.34 14.29
CA VAL A 367 -18.39 -37.99 13.88
C VAL A 367 -19.61 -37.30 14.48
N GLU A 368 -19.56 -36.91 15.75
CA GLU A 368 -20.68 -36.23 16.42
C GLU A 368 -20.92 -34.83 15.82
N GLN A 369 -19.84 -34.06 15.62
CA GLN A 369 -19.92 -32.73 15.02
C GLN A 369 -20.39 -32.79 13.56
N TRP A 370 -19.89 -33.76 12.79
CA TRP A 370 -20.34 -34.02 11.43
C TRP A 370 -21.82 -34.38 11.40
N GLY A 371 -22.25 -35.34 12.23
CA GLY A 371 -23.64 -35.82 12.27
C GLY A 371 -24.65 -34.74 12.70
N THR A 372 -24.28 -33.84 13.60
CA THR A 372 -25.15 -32.73 14.06
C THR A 372 -25.36 -31.63 13.03
N ARG A 373 -24.46 -31.51 12.04
CA ARG A 373 -24.51 -30.51 10.96
C ARG A 373 -25.17 -31.02 9.66
N GLU A 374 -25.66 -32.26 9.64
CA GLU A 374 -26.28 -32.91 8.48
C GLU A 374 -27.40 -32.05 7.86
N THR A 375 -28.32 -31.52 8.67
CA THR A 375 -29.42 -30.68 8.18
C THR A 375 -28.97 -29.38 7.53
N LEU A 376 -27.80 -28.84 7.91
CA LEU A 376 -27.20 -27.66 7.28
C LEU A 376 -26.55 -28.03 5.95
N ARG A 377 -25.87 -29.19 5.87
CA ARG A 377 -25.31 -29.71 4.61
C ARG A 377 -26.38 -30.00 3.57
N ASP A 378 -27.52 -30.56 3.97
CA ASP A 378 -28.62 -30.87 3.05
C ASP A 378 -29.30 -29.62 2.45
N GLN A 379 -29.11 -28.44 3.06
CA GLN A 379 -29.69 -27.17 2.60
C GLN A 379 -28.79 -26.41 1.61
N VAL A 380 -27.56 -26.87 1.39
CA VAL A 380 -26.54 -26.17 0.59
C VAL A 380 -25.90 -27.11 -0.42
N ARG A 381 -25.28 -26.55 -1.46
CA ARG A 381 -24.50 -27.34 -2.42
C ARG A 381 -23.10 -27.60 -1.88
N PHE A 382 -23.00 -28.46 -0.86
CA PHE A 382 -21.79 -28.63 -0.07
C PHE A 382 -20.58 -29.09 -0.91
N GLU A 383 -20.69 -30.19 -1.65
CA GLU A 383 -19.59 -30.71 -2.49
C GLU A 383 -19.18 -29.76 -3.62
N GLU A 384 -20.16 -29.15 -4.30
CA GLU A 384 -19.90 -28.12 -5.33
C GLU A 384 -19.15 -26.93 -4.74
N SER A 385 -19.49 -26.52 -3.52
CA SER A 385 -18.82 -25.40 -2.85
C SER A 385 -17.37 -25.71 -2.50
N GLN A 386 -17.04 -26.94 -2.09
CA GLN A 386 -15.65 -27.32 -1.79
C GLN A 386 -14.79 -27.38 -3.05
N THR A 387 -15.34 -27.93 -4.14
CA THR A 387 -14.65 -27.99 -5.43
C THR A 387 -14.40 -26.58 -5.98
N PHE A 388 -15.43 -25.71 -5.94
CA PHE A 388 -15.31 -24.32 -6.33
C PHE A 388 -14.29 -23.56 -5.48
N ALA A 389 -14.26 -23.79 -4.17
CA ALA A 389 -13.29 -23.16 -3.27
C ALA A 389 -11.86 -23.57 -3.62
N LEU A 390 -11.59 -24.87 -3.79
CA LEU A 390 -10.27 -25.38 -4.16
C LEU A 390 -9.78 -24.78 -5.49
N GLU A 391 -10.60 -24.83 -6.54
CA GLU A 391 -10.22 -24.33 -7.87
C GLU A 391 -9.89 -22.83 -7.83
N LYS A 392 -10.69 -22.05 -7.12
CA LYS A 392 -10.54 -20.59 -7.05
C LYS A 392 -9.48 -20.14 -6.05
N GLU A 393 -9.23 -20.89 -4.99
CA GLU A 393 -8.08 -20.68 -4.11
C GLU A 393 -6.77 -20.89 -4.86
N GLN A 394 -6.67 -21.94 -5.69
CA GLN A 394 -5.49 -22.17 -6.52
C GLN A 394 -5.25 -21.03 -7.52
N GLU A 395 -6.29 -20.57 -8.21
CA GLU A 395 -6.19 -19.43 -9.14
C GLU A 395 -5.76 -18.14 -8.42
N LEU A 396 -6.28 -17.90 -7.21
CA LEU A 396 -5.90 -16.76 -6.37
C LEU A 396 -4.43 -16.86 -5.91
N GLU A 397 -3.98 -18.05 -5.50
CA GLU A 397 -2.58 -18.32 -5.14
C GLU A 397 -1.65 -18.07 -6.33
N ASP A 398 -2.03 -18.49 -7.54
CA ASP A 398 -1.24 -18.27 -8.75
C ASP A 398 -1.11 -16.77 -9.09
N ILE A 399 -2.18 -15.99 -8.89
CA ILE A 399 -2.15 -14.52 -9.05
C ILE A 399 -1.20 -13.90 -8.02
N HIS A 400 -1.30 -14.29 -6.75
CA HIS A 400 -0.39 -13.81 -5.71
C HIS A 400 1.06 -14.21 -5.96
N ALA A 401 1.32 -15.42 -6.46
CA ALA A 401 2.66 -15.88 -6.80
C ALA A 401 3.33 -15.01 -7.87
N ARG A 402 2.57 -14.36 -8.75
CA ARG A 402 3.05 -13.35 -9.70
C ARG A 402 3.17 -11.95 -9.08
N LEU A 403 2.21 -11.55 -8.25
CA LEU A 403 2.15 -10.20 -7.66
C LEU A 403 3.19 -9.99 -6.54
N THR A 404 3.30 -10.90 -5.59
CA THR A 404 4.13 -10.73 -4.38
C THR A 404 5.59 -10.42 -4.71
N PRO A 405 6.27 -11.12 -5.64
CA PRO A 405 7.66 -10.79 -6.00
C PRO A 405 7.80 -9.39 -6.63
N CYS A 406 6.82 -8.92 -7.40
CA CYS A 406 6.82 -7.57 -7.96
C CYS A 406 6.76 -6.50 -6.86
N LEU A 407 5.92 -6.71 -5.84
CA LEU A 407 5.81 -5.81 -4.70
C LEU A 407 7.06 -5.86 -3.81
N GLN A 408 7.72 -7.01 -3.69
CA GLN A 408 8.99 -7.13 -2.97
C GLN A 408 10.11 -6.31 -3.64
N ASP A 409 10.13 -6.23 -4.97
CA ASP A 409 11.07 -5.39 -5.72
C ASP A 409 10.83 -3.90 -5.41
N LEU A 410 9.58 -3.45 -5.41
CA LEU A 410 9.19 -2.10 -5.02
C LEU A 410 9.60 -1.78 -3.57
N ILE A 411 9.28 -2.67 -2.62
CA ILE A 411 9.64 -2.54 -1.20
C ILE A 411 11.16 -2.43 -1.02
N THR A 412 11.92 -3.22 -1.77
CA THR A 412 13.39 -3.23 -1.70
C THR A 412 13.97 -1.88 -2.12
N TRP A 413 13.40 -1.24 -3.15
CA TRP A 413 13.79 0.10 -3.56
C TRP A 413 13.37 1.20 -2.58
N LEU A 414 12.16 1.13 -2.03
CA LEU A 414 11.71 2.05 -0.98
C LEU A 414 12.62 2.00 0.26
N LYS A 415 13.08 0.80 0.63
CA LYS A 415 14.08 0.61 1.72
C LYS A 415 15.43 1.23 1.39
N ARG A 416 15.90 1.15 0.14
CA ARG A 416 17.17 1.75 -0.30
C ARG A 416 17.15 3.27 -0.20
N LEU A 417 16.03 3.90 -0.58
CA LEU A 417 15.86 5.36 -0.47
C LEU A 417 15.88 5.84 0.96
N GLY A 418 15.29 5.04 1.87
CA GLY A 418 15.15 5.43 3.26
C GLY A 418 14.06 6.49 3.44
N PRO A 419 14.08 7.23 4.57
CA PRO A 419 12.96 8.08 4.98
C PRO A 419 13.02 9.52 4.47
N ASP A 420 14.12 9.93 3.82
CA ASP A 420 14.38 11.33 3.49
C ASP A 420 14.01 11.63 2.02
N PRO A 421 13.08 12.56 1.73
CA PRO A 421 12.65 12.88 0.37
C PRO A 421 13.78 13.49 -0.49
N LEU A 422 14.89 13.92 0.13
CA LEU A 422 16.11 14.32 -0.59
C LEU A 422 16.66 13.20 -1.49
N GLY A 423 16.39 11.93 -1.17
CA GLY A 423 16.76 10.79 -2.03
C GLY A 423 16.06 10.78 -3.39
N LEU A 424 14.94 11.50 -3.53
CA LEU A 424 14.22 11.74 -4.78
C LEU A 424 14.45 13.16 -5.33
N PHE A 425 15.25 13.98 -4.63
CA PHE A 425 15.44 15.41 -4.87
C PHE A 425 14.17 16.26 -4.80
N LEU A 426 13.14 15.76 -4.14
CA LEU A 426 11.87 16.46 -3.95
C LEU A 426 11.86 17.21 -2.62
N ASP A 427 11.26 18.40 -2.62
CA ASP A 427 11.10 19.28 -1.47
C ASP A 427 9.66 19.19 -0.95
N GLN A 428 9.49 18.60 0.24
CA GLN A 428 8.18 18.50 0.89
C GLN A 428 7.59 19.86 1.33
N THR A 429 8.38 20.94 1.30
CA THR A 429 7.95 22.30 1.65
C THR A 429 7.52 23.14 0.44
N ASP A 430 7.69 22.60 -0.77
CA ASP A 430 7.17 23.19 -2.00
C ASP A 430 5.81 22.56 -2.35
N GLU A 431 4.86 23.38 -2.79
CA GLU A 431 3.48 22.95 -3.02
C GLU A 431 3.34 21.93 -4.16
N GLU A 432 4.01 22.17 -5.29
CA GLU A 432 3.94 21.29 -6.47
C GLU A 432 4.66 19.97 -6.18
N GLN A 433 5.84 20.04 -5.55
CA GLN A 433 6.63 18.85 -5.23
C GLN A 433 6.03 18.04 -4.07
N CYS A 434 5.38 18.68 -3.09
CA CYS A 434 4.61 17.99 -2.04
C CYS A 434 3.44 17.21 -2.64
N LEU A 435 2.69 17.82 -3.57
CA LEU A 435 1.62 17.12 -4.28
C LEU A 435 2.15 15.94 -5.09
N SER A 436 3.28 16.10 -5.78
CA SER A 436 3.96 15.03 -6.50
C SER A 436 4.32 13.86 -5.56
N LEU A 437 4.97 14.14 -4.42
CA LEU A 437 5.29 13.13 -3.40
C LEU A 437 4.06 12.37 -2.90
N ILE A 438 2.95 13.08 -2.61
CA ILE A 438 1.69 12.46 -2.18
C ILE A 438 1.12 11.55 -3.27
N ASN A 439 1.11 12.00 -4.53
CA ASN A 439 0.60 11.21 -5.65
C ASN A 439 1.42 9.92 -5.88
N HIS A 440 2.75 10.01 -5.81
CA HIS A 440 3.61 8.83 -5.93
C HIS A 440 3.42 7.88 -4.75
N ALA A 441 3.37 8.39 -3.52
CA ALA A 441 3.11 7.56 -2.34
C ALA A 441 1.72 6.90 -2.40
N ASP A 442 0.69 7.61 -2.86
CA ASP A 442 -0.64 7.06 -3.09
C ASP A 442 -0.63 5.92 -4.12
N ALA A 443 0.10 6.09 -5.22
CA ALA A 443 0.26 5.05 -6.25
C ALA A 443 0.95 3.80 -5.68
N TRP A 444 2.07 3.98 -4.96
CA TRP A 444 2.81 2.87 -4.35
C TRP A 444 1.95 2.13 -3.31
N LEU A 445 1.29 2.87 -2.42
CA LEU A 445 0.39 2.29 -1.41
C LEU A 445 -0.78 1.55 -2.04
N SER A 446 -1.30 2.02 -3.18
CA SER A 446 -2.37 1.34 -3.90
C SER A 446 -1.97 -0.08 -4.27
N PHE A 447 -0.76 -0.30 -4.78
CA PHE A 447 -0.28 -1.64 -5.12
C PHE A 447 0.04 -2.47 -3.87
N LEU A 448 0.72 -1.88 -2.89
CA LEU A 448 1.08 -2.57 -1.64
C LEU A 448 -0.14 -3.04 -0.84
N ALA A 449 -1.28 -2.38 -0.98
CA ALA A 449 -2.53 -2.78 -0.35
C ALA A 449 -3.15 -4.07 -0.93
N HIS A 450 -2.64 -4.63 -2.03
CA HIS A 450 -3.20 -5.84 -2.65
C HIS A 450 -2.55 -7.15 -2.15
N ASP A 451 -1.52 -7.07 -1.30
CA ASP A 451 -0.76 -8.23 -0.84
C ASP A 451 -0.58 -8.20 0.67
N GLN A 452 -0.81 -9.34 1.33
CA GLN A 452 -0.77 -9.44 2.78
C GLN A 452 0.64 -9.18 3.36
N GLN A 453 1.70 -9.66 2.68
CA GLN A 453 3.07 -9.46 3.14
C GLN A 453 3.50 -8.00 2.97
N ALA A 454 3.13 -7.37 1.87
CA ALA A 454 3.34 -5.96 1.60
C ALA A 454 2.59 -5.06 2.60
N GLN A 455 1.30 -5.36 2.87
CA GLN A 455 0.54 -4.66 3.91
C GLN A 455 1.20 -4.79 5.27
N GLN A 456 1.64 -5.99 5.67
CA GLN A 456 2.34 -6.20 6.92
C GLN A 456 3.64 -5.37 7.00
N TRP A 457 4.38 -5.26 5.90
CA TRP A 457 5.55 -4.38 5.80
C TRP A 457 5.17 -2.90 5.97
N VAL A 458 4.09 -2.42 5.33
CA VAL A 458 3.60 -1.03 5.49
C VAL A 458 3.23 -0.75 6.95
N ILE A 459 2.56 -1.69 7.62
CA ILE A 459 2.19 -1.59 9.04
C ILE A 459 3.45 -1.46 9.92
N GLU A 460 4.46 -2.27 9.67
CA GLU A 460 5.73 -2.25 10.39
C GLU A 460 6.52 -0.96 10.14
N ASP A 461 6.58 -0.51 8.88
CA ASP A 461 7.27 0.73 8.51
C ASP A 461 6.55 1.95 9.09
N TYR A 462 5.22 2.00 9.07
CA TYR A 462 4.48 3.08 9.74
C TYR A 462 4.75 3.11 11.25
N THR A 463 4.88 1.94 11.90
CA THR A 463 5.16 1.86 13.34
C THR A 463 6.57 2.35 13.67
N THR A 464 7.56 2.02 12.84
CA THR A 464 8.94 2.51 12.99
C THR A 464 9.42 3.02 11.63
N PRO A 465 9.17 4.31 11.30
CA PRO A 465 9.43 4.85 9.97
C PRO A 465 10.89 4.70 9.56
N LYS A 466 11.13 3.86 8.55
CA LYS A 466 12.45 3.71 7.91
C LYS A 466 12.41 4.10 6.44
N THR A 467 11.23 4.25 5.86
CA THR A 467 11.04 4.69 4.47
C THR A 467 10.12 5.89 4.37
N LEU A 468 10.02 6.46 3.16
CA LEU A 468 9.06 7.53 2.85
C LEU A 468 7.62 7.12 3.17
N ILE A 469 7.25 5.85 3.00
CA ILE A 469 5.89 5.36 3.24
C ILE A 469 5.50 5.52 4.71
N GLY A 470 6.35 5.12 5.66
CA GLY A 470 6.09 5.29 7.08
C GLY A 470 5.98 6.75 7.54
N LEU A 471 6.53 7.70 6.77
CA LEU A 471 6.43 9.14 7.03
C LEU A 471 5.39 9.86 6.18
N ALA A 472 4.65 9.15 5.32
CA ALA A 472 3.81 9.79 4.31
C ALA A 472 2.68 10.64 4.92
N ASN A 473 2.11 10.21 6.07
CA ASN A 473 1.12 11.01 6.82
C ASN A 473 1.71 12.29 7.44
N TYR A 474 3.02 12.33 7.64
CA TYR A 474 3.77 13.45 8.24
C TYR A 474 4.51 14.27 7.17
N ASN A 475 3.99 14.30 5.94
CA ASN A 475 4.62 14.97 4.79
C ASN A 475 6.09 14.58 4.58
N PHE A 476 6.41 13.30 4.78
CA PHE A 476 7.75 12.74 4.57
C PHE A 476 8.83 13.38 5.46
N ASP A 477 8.44 14.02 6.56
CA ASP A 477 9.35 14.73 7.46
C ASP A 477 9.45 14.03 8.82
N ALA A 478 10.64 13.51 9.12
CA ALA A 478 10.89 12.73 10.33
C ALA A 478 10.85 13.59 11.61
N GLU A 479 11.23 14.87 11.51
CA GLU A 479 11.22 15.79 12.65
C GLU A 479 9.78 16.16 13.00
N LEU A 480 8.95 16.44 11.98
CA LEU A 480 7.52 16.65 12.13
C LEU A 480 6.84 15.42 12.72
N ALA A 481 7.13 14.22 12.19
CA ALA A 481 6.61 12.97 12.73
C ALA A 481 6.95 12.84 14.22
N SER A 482 8.23 12.97 14.59
CA SER A 482 8.66 12.91 15.99
C SER A 482 7.96 13.96 16.86
N GLY A 483 7.76 15.19 16.36
CA GLY A 483 7.10 16.26 17.10
C GLY A 483 5.62 15.98 17.37
N ILE A 484 4.86 15.59 16.34
CA ILE A 484 3.43 15.25 16.47
C ILE A 484 3.24 13.98 17.29
N GLU A 485 4.08 12.97 17.10
CA GLU A 485 4.06 11.74 17.89
C GLU A 485 4.41 11.99 19.36
N GLN A 486 5.37 12.87 19.65
CA GLN A 486 5.68 13.29 21.02
C GLN A 486 4.51 14.06 21.64
N LEU A 487 3.89 14.99 20.93
CA LEU A 487 2.69 15.68 21.40
C LEU A 487 1.56 14.70 21.71
N ALA A 488 1.32 13.73 20.83
CA ALA A 488 0.34 12.68 21.05
C ALA A 488 0.70 11.76 22.23
N LYS A 489 2.00 11.52 22.44
CA LYS A 489 2.50 10.73 23.56
C LYS A 489 2.39 11.48 24.89
N GLU A 490 2.80 12.74 24.95
CA GLU A 490 2.60 13.63 26.11
C GLU A 490 1.11 13.76 26.41
N PHE A 491 0.24 13.83 25.41
CA PHE A 491 -1.20 13.77 25.63
C PHE A 491 -1.66 12.45 26.28
N VAL A 492 -1.03 11.33 25.92
CA VAL A 492 -1.28 10.03 26.55
C VAL A 492 -0.65 9.92 27.97
N GLU A 493 0.39 10.72 28.28
CA GLU A 493 1.24 10.61 29.48
C GLU A 493 1.10 11.74 30.54
N GLU A 494 0.84 13.00 30.17
CA GLU A 494 0.73 14.19 31.04
C GLU A 494 -0.50 14.15 31.96
N ASP A 495 -1.50 13.34 31.60
CA ASP A 495 -2.40 12.77 32.58
C ASP A 495 -1.85 11.40 32.99
N GLY A 496 -1.60 11.22 34.28
CA GLY A 496 -1.79 9.92 34.90
C GLY A 496 -3.25 9.49 34.69
N ILE A 497 -3.59 8.96 33.51
CA ILE A 497 -4.76 8.12 33.29
C ILE A 497 -4.43 6.75 33.89
N SER A 498 -4.18 6.73 35.20
CA SER A 498 -4.70 5.61 35.96
C SER A 498 -6.21 5.72 35.87
N LEU A 499 -6.87 4.64 35.47
CA LEU A 499 -8.32 4.54 35.52
C LEU A 499 -8.87 4.56 36.98
N ALA A 500 -8.23 5.22 37.96
CA ALA A 500 -8.50 4.97 39.37
C ALA A 500 -8.59 6.16 40.35
N THR A 501 -8.34 7.44 40.02
CA THR A 501 -8.41 8.51 41.05
C THR A 501 -9.17 9.76 40.62
N SER A 502 -9.89 10.34 41.58
CA SER A 502 -11.27 10.80 41.43
C SER A 502 -11.52 12.27 41.80
N ALA A 503 -10.59 13.20 41.54
CA ALA A 503 -10.70 14.55 42.12
C ALA A 503 -10.65 15.76 41.16
N SER A 504 -10.30 15.63 39.87
CA SER A 504 -10.16 16.82 38.98
C SER A 504 -10.96 16.77 37.67
N VAL A 505 -11.77 15.73 37.45
CA VAL A 505 -12.45 15.44 36.17
C VAL A 505 -13.44 16.53 35.74
N ALA A 506 -14.06 17.26 36.66
CA ALA A 506 -15.11 18.23 36.33
C ALA A 506 -14.61 19.57 35.76
N LYS A 507 -13.31 19.90 35.91
CA LYS A 507 -12.76 21.18 35.44
C LYS A 507 -12.05 21.09 34.08
N ARG A 508 -11.81 19.87 33.56
CA ARG A 508 -10.95 19.62 32.38
C ARG A 508 -11.69 19.10 31.14
N THR A 509 -13.01 18.88 31.23
CA THR A 509 -13.83 18.38 30.11
C THR A 509 -13.98 19.38 28.96
N GLN A 510 -13.71 20.67 29.20
CA GLN A 510 -13.66 21.72 28.17
C GLN A 510 -12.30 21.73 27.42
N GLU A 511 -11.24 21.15 28.00
CA GLU A 511 -9.86 21.28 27.50
C GLU A 511 -9.55 20.30 26.35
N ILE A 512 -10.32 19.22 26.18
CA ILE A 512 -9.92 18.10 25.29
C ILE A 512 -10.12 18.40 23.79
N SER A 513 -10.96 19.38 23.43
CA SER A 513 -11.16 19.90 22.06
C SER A 513 -9.97 20.71 21.54
N ASP A 514 -9.35 21.48 22.43
CA ASP A 514 -8.34 22.49 22.10
C ASP A 514 -6.92 21.94 22.20
N VAL A 515 -6.70 20.62 22.29
CA VAL A 515 -5.38 20.08 22.71
C VAL A 515 -4.48 19.59 21.56
N LEU A 516 -5.01 19.13 20.42
CA LEU A 516 -4.21 18.78 19.22
C LEU A 516 -4.86 19.23 17.90
N SER A 517 -5.63 20.32 17.96
CA SER A 517 -6.12 20.99 16.75
C SER A 517 -4.95 21.60 15.97
N ASN A 518 -5.19 22.05 14.74
CA ASN A 518 -4.18 22.81 14.00
C ASN A 518 -3.64 24.00 14.81
N GLU A 519 -4.51 24.74 15.50
CA GLU A 519 -4.10 25.85 16.36
C GLU A 519 -3.26 25.36 17.54
N THR A 520 -3.61 24.24 18.16
CA THR A 520 -2.86 23.73 19.30
C THR A 520 -1.51 23.17 18.92
N ILE A 521 -1.44 22.43 17.81
CA ILE A 521 -0.19 21.94 17.26
C ILE A 521 0.72 23.13 17.04
N ARG A 522 0.27 24.16 16.30
CA ARG A 522 1.04 25.39 16.04
C ARG A 522 1.47 26.13 17.30
N ASN A 523 0.62 26.16 18.32
CA ASN A 523 0.88 26.87 19.58
C ASN A 523 1.69 26.05 20.60
N SER A 524 1.90 24.75 20.36
CA SER A 524 2.64 23.90 21.28
C SER A 524 4.13 24.24 21.31
N ALA A 525 4.74 24.11 22.49
CA ALA A 525 6.18 24.35 22.64
C ALA A 525 7.03 23.35 21.84
N ILE A 526 6.54 22.11 21.64
CA ILE A 526 7.21 21.11 20.81
C ILE A 526 7.24 21.56 19.36
N PHE A 527 6.09 21.93 18.79
CA PHE A 527 6.01 22.38 17.41
C PHE A 527 6.83 23.65 17.16
N GLN A 528 6.78 24.61 18.08
CA GLN A 528 7.56 25.86 17.98
C GLN A 528 9.08 25.64 18.06
N ARG A 529 9.54 24.51 18.63
CA ARG A 529 10.94 24.11 18.66
C ARG A 529 11.39 23.37 17.40
N LEU A 530 10.45 22.86 16.59
CA LEU A 530 10.79 22.22 15.33
C LEU A 530 11.54 23.19 14.41
N SER A 531 12.36 22.64 13.53
CA SER A 531 13.04 23.42 12.50
C SER A 531 12.03 24.14 11.59
N ARG A 532 12.46 25.27 11.00
CA ARG A 532 11.64 26.01 10.03
C ARG A 532 11.17 25.12 8.87
N PRO A 533 12.02 24.25 8.28
CA PRO A 533 11.57 23.27 7.29
C PRO A 533 10.45 22.36 7.78
N ALA A 534 10.55 21.78 8.97
CA ALA A 534 9.53 20.88 9.51
C ALA A 534 8.19 21.60 9.77
N GLN A 535 8.24 22.83 10.29
CA GLN A 535 7.05 23.68 10.44
C GLN A 535 6.42 23.98 9.07
N LYS A 536 7.23 24.36 8.08
CA LYS A 536 6.76 24.65 6.72
C LYS A 536 6.21 23.40 6.03
N ALA A 537 6.80 22.22 6.26
CA ALA A 537 6.30 20.95 5.76
C ALA A 537 4.89 20.67 6.29
N TYR A 538 4.63 20.92 7.58
CA TYR A 538 3.28 20.82 8.15
C TYR A 538 2.30 21.78 7.48
N GLU A 539 2.67 23.04 7.30
CA GLU A 539 1.79 24.02 6.65
C GLU A 539 1.49 23.68 5.18
N THR A 540 2.50 23.19 4.46
CA THR A 540 2.39 22.77 3.06
C THR A 540 1.46 21.57 2.94
N LEU A 541 1.61 20.58 3.83
CA LEU A 541 0.72 19.43 3.93
C LEU A 541 -0.74 19.87 4.11
N LEU A 542 -1.00 20.73 5.10
CA LEU A 542 -2.37 21.21 5.36
C LEU A 542 -2.96 21.89 4.12
N ARG A 543 -2.18 22.74 3.43
CA ARG A 543 -2.65 23.45 2.23
C ARG A 543 -2.95 22.50 1.08
N ILE A 544 -2.01 21.61 0.75
CA ILE A 544 -2.13 20.68 -0.38
C ILE A 544 -3.20 19.62 -0.14
N ALA A 545 -3.24 19.04 1.06
CA ALA A 545 -4.25 18.06 1.43
C ALA A 545 -5.66 18.67 1.46
N THR A 546 -5.82 19.91 1.93
CA THR A 546 -7.10 20.62 1.89
C THR A 546 -7.51 20.93 0.45
N ALA A 547 -6.59 21.43 -0.38
CA ALA A 547 -6.89 21.78 -1.78
C ALA A 547 -7.22 20.55 -2.65
N ASN A 548 -6.64 19.39 -2.34
CA ASN A 548 -6.82 18.14 -3.08
C ASN A 548 -7.56 17.07 -2.27
N TYR A 549 -8.41 17.50 -1.33
CA TYR A 549 -9.03 16.62 -0.34
C TYR A 549 -9.81 15.46 -0.97
N GLU A 550 -10.81 15.79 -1.79
CA GLU A 550 -11.69 14.80 -2.45
C GLU A 550 -10.99 14.00 -3.55
N LYS A 551 -9.95 14.57 -4.17
CA LYS A 551 -9.28 13.97 -5.34
C LYS A 551 -8.20 12.97 -4.97
N THR A 552 -7.41 13.27 -3.95
CA THR A 552 -6.18 12.52 -3.64
C THR A 552 -6.08 12.19 -2.16
N TRP A 553 -6.21 13.19 -1.28
CA TRP A 553 -5.87 13.02 0.14
C TRP A 553 -6.77 11.99 0.84
N GLN A 554 -8.07 11.99 0.56
CA GLN A 554 -9.03 11.09 1.19
C GLN A 554 -8.74 9.61 0.89
N ALA A 555 -8.42 9.29 -0.37
CA ALA A 555 -8.09 7.93 -0.78
C ALA A 555 -6.74 7.49 -0.20
N PHE A 556 -5.77 8.41 -0.19
CA PHE A 556 -4.45 8.21 0.39
C PHE A 556 -4.51 7.89 1.89
N GLU A 557 -5.24 8.71 2.67
CA GLU A 557 -5.41 8.54 4.11
C GLU A 557 -6.07 7.19 4.45
N PHE A 558 -7.05 6.76 3.65
CA PHE A 558 -7.72 5.49 3.84
C PHE A 558 -6.76 4.30 3.71
N LYS A 559 -5.81 4.35 2.77
CA LYS A 559 -4.83 3.27 2.55
C LYS A 559 -3.88 3.07 3.72
N LEU A 560 -3.71 4.10 4.57
CA LEU A 560 -2.86 4.03 5.76
C LEU A 560 -3.59 3.45 6.98
N LEU A 561 -4.93 3.38 6.98
CA LEU A 561 -5.73 2.94 8.14
C LEU A 561 -5.32 1.58 8.75
N PRO A 562 -5.00 0.53 7.97
CA PRO A 562 -4.57 -0.75 8.53
C PRO A 562 -3.34 -0.61 9.43
N ALA A 563 -2.41 0.26 9.05
CA ALA A 563 -1.16 0.55 9.76
C ALA A 563 -1.36 1.29 11.09
N ILE A 564 -2.53 1.89 11.30
CA ILE A 564 -2.85 2.74 12.45
C ILE A 564 -3.74 2.01 13.47
N SER A 565 -4.18 0.79 13.15
CA SER A 565 -4.99 -0.01 14.07
C SER A 565 -4.24 -0.28 15.39
N SER A 566 -4.96 -0.18 16.51
CA SER A 566 -4.38 -0.33 17.86
C SER A 566 -3.81 -1.74 18.16
N ARG A 567 -4.03 -2.68 17.23
CA ARG A 567 -3.42 -4.01 17.24
C ARG A 567 -1.95 -3.97 16.86
N HIS A 568 -1.58 -3.06 15.96
CA HIS A 568 -0.25 -3.02 15.37
C HIS A 568 0.56 -1.79 15.81
N ALA A 569 -0.12 -0.66 16.08
CA ALA A 569 0.52 0.57 16.51
C ALA A 569 0.15 0.94 17.97
N PRO A 570 1.07 1.57 18.72
CA PRO A 570 0.74 2.09 20.04
C PRO A 570 -0.32 3.20 19.96
N ARG A 571 -1.14 3.35 21.01
CA ARG A 571 -2.29 4.27 21.03
C ARG A 571 -1.98 5.71 20.62
N TRP A 572 -0.79 6.20 20.96
CA TRP A 572 -0.38 7.56 20.60
C TRP A 572 -0.18 7.75 19.09
N LYS A 573 0.15 6.71 18.31
CA LYS A 573 0.21 6.81 16.83
C LYS A 573 -1.17 7.00 16.21
N THR A 574 -2.17 6.31 16.75
CA THR A 574 -3.57 6.52 16.33
C THR A 574 -4.01 7.95 16.61
N ILE A 575 -3.61 8.51 17.75
CA ILE A 575 -3.90 9.91 18.10
C ILE A 575 -3.15 10.86 17.17
N ALA A 576 -1.85 10.65 16.94
CA ALA A 576 -1.02 11.46 16.04
C ALA A 576 -1.57 11.48 14.60
N HIS A 577 -2.00 10.33 14.09
CA HIS A 577 -2.67 10.25 12.78
C HIS A 577 -3.95 11.09 12.78
N ALA A 578 -4.85 10.84 13.74
CA ALA A 578 -6.12 11.55 13.84
C ALA A 578 -5.92 13.07 13.98
N SER A 579 -4.87 13.54 14.66
CA SER A 579 -4.55 14.97 14.77
C SER A 579 -4.26 15.62 13.42
N ILE A 580 -3.55 14.94 12.53
CA ILE A 580 -3.29 15.43 11.16
C ILE A 580 -4.59 15.43 10.35
N SER A 581 -5.34 14.33 10.40
CA SER A 581 -6.66 14.20 9.74
C SER A 581 -7.63 15.30 10.15
N VAL A 582 -7.78 15.54 11.46
CA VAL A 582 -8.63 16.60 12.03
C VAL A 582 -8.14 17.96 11.56
N SER A 583 -6.83 18.20 11.57
CA SER A 583 -6.25 19.49 11.18
C SER A 583 -6.55 19.82 9.72
N ILE A 584 -6.42 18.86 8.81
CA ILE A 584 -6.76 19.01 7.38
C ILE A 584 -8.28 19.20 7.22
N HIS A 585 -9.08 18.34 7.86
CA HIS A 585 -10.53 18.38 7.71
C HIS A 585 -11.15 19.67 8.27
N SER A 586 -10.62 20.20 9.39
CA SER A 586 -11.07 21.46 9.99
C SER A 586 -10.92 22.68 9.07
N LEU A 587 -10.05 22.60 8.06
CA LEU A 587 -9.83 23.63 7.06
C LEU A 587 -10.74 23.49 5.82
N THR A 588 -11.40 22.33 5.66
CA THR A 588 -12.29 22.04 4.52
C THR A 588 -13.76 22.39 4.77
N ASN A 589 -14.21 22.47 6.04
CA ASN A 589 -15.62 22.61 6.42
C ASN A 589 -15.94 23.93 7.15
N GLU A 590 -17.17 24.45 6.99
CA GLU A 590 -17.72 25.60 7.76
C GLU A 590 -18.03 25.26 9.25
N THR A 591 -17.92 23.98 9.61
CA THR A 591 -18.07 23.45 10.97
C THR A 591 -16.70 23.00 11.44
N HIS A 592 -16.31 23.35 12.67
CA HIS A 592 -15.05 22.91 13.26
C HIS A 592 -15.28 21.61 14.05
N PRO A 593 -15.04 20.41 13.47
CA PRO A 593 -15.11 19.18 14.23
C PRO A 593 -13.90 19.06 15.14
N PHE A 594 -14.15 18.68 16.40
CA PHE A 594 -13.12 18.37 17.39
C PHE A 594 -13.44 17.06 18.10
N LEU A 595 -12.39 16.44 18.65
CA LEU A 595 -12.49 15.16 19.35
C LEU A 595 -12.72 15.39 20.85
N VAL A 596 -13.68 14.67 21.44
CA VAL A 596 -14.00 14.75 22.88
C VAL A 596 -13.89 13.36 23.49
N ILE A 597 -13.29 13.24 24.68
CA ILE A 597 -13.33 12.00 25.45
C ILE A 597 -14.49 12.09 26.45
N ASP A 598 -15.44 11.14 26.42
CA ASP A 598 -16.57 11.12 27.37
C ASP A 598 -16.09 10.82 28.80
N GLY A 599 -16.06 11.84 29.65
CA GLY A 599 -15.66 11.74 31.05
C GLY A 599 -16.53 10.81 31.90
N GLN A 600 -17.74 10.46 31.44
CA GLN A 600 -18.63 9.51 32.10
C GLN A 600 -18.60 8.12 31.46
N TYR A 601 -17.79 7.90 30.42
CA TYR A 601 -17.71 6.62 29.68
C TYR A 601 -17.59 5.42 30.62
N ARG A 602 -16.72 5.51 31.63
CA ARG A 602 -16.47 4.37 32.54
C ARG A 602 -17.71 3.96 33.35
N GLN A 603 -18.49 4.94 33.81
CA GLN A 603 -19.72 4.68 34.58
C GLN A 603 -20.84 4.20 33.66
N LYS A 604 -21.02 4.85 32.51
CA LYS A 604 -22.00 4.46 31.50
C LYS A 604 -21.70 3.04 30.99
N HIS A 605 -20.43 2.74 30.67
CA HIS A 605 -19.98 1.44 30.15
C HIS A 605 -20.14 0.35 31.20
N ALA A 606 -19.80 0.62 32.46
CA ALA A 606 -20.04 -0.33 33.55
C ALA A 606 -21.54 -0.60 33.79
N ALA A 607 -22.41 0.40 33.64
CA ALA A 607 -23.86 0.23 33.76
C ALA A 607 -24.44 -0.54 32.56
N TRP A 608 -23.98 -0.22 31.36
CA TRP A 608 -24.33 -0.91 30.13
C TRP A 608 -23.87 -2.38 30.14
N MET A 609 -22.62 -2.66 30.54
CA MET A 609 -22.09 -4.02 30.69
C MET A 609 -22.91 -4.87 31.65
N ARG A 610 -23.47 -4.27 32.71
CA ARG A 610 -24.39 -4.99 33.62
C ARG A 610 -25.68 -5.38 32.91
N LYS A 611 -26.26 -4.50 32.09
CA LYS A 611 -27.45 -4.79 31.29
C LYS A 611 -27.17 -5.88 30.24
N VAL A 612 -26.02 -5.81 29.56
CA VAL A 612 -25.57 -6.82 28.59
C VAL A 612 -25.43 -8.18 29.28
N THR A 613 -24.70 -8.22 30.39
CA THR A 613 -24.53 -9.45 31.18
C THR A 613 -25.87 -10.03 31.64
N GLN A 614 -26.84 -9.19 32.01
CA GLN A 614 -28.16 -9.61 32.43
C GLN A 614 -28.99 -10.20 31.27
N LEU A 615 -28.96 -9.59 30.09
CA LEU A 615 -29.63 -10.09 28.89
C LEU A 615 -28.97 -11.39 28.40
N THR A 616 -27.64 -11.46 28.36
CA THR A 616 -26.92 -12.68 27.97
C THR A 616 -27.26 -13.84 28.89
N ARG A 617 -27.31 -13.64 30.21
CA ARG A 617 -27.75 -14.68 31.16
C ARG A 617 -29.19 -15.14 30.93
N ARG A 618 -30.10 -14.23 30.54
CA ARG A 618 -31.49 -14.57 30.20
C ARG A 618 -31.58 -15.36 28.89
N ILE A 619 -30.78 -14.98 27.88
CA ILE A 619 -30.66 -15.71 26.61
C ILE A 619 -30.11 -17.12 26.88
N ASP A 620 -29.08 -17.27 27.72
CA ASP A 620 -28.51 -18.58 28.07
C ASP A 620 -29.53 -19.46 28.79
N ALA A 621 -30.28 -18.88 29.74
CA ALA A 621 -31.32 -19.59 30.47
C ALA A 621 -32.44 -20.06 29.53
N GLN A 622 -32.95 -19.19 28.65
CA GLN A 622 -34.00 -19.54 27.69
C GLN A 622 -33.50 -20.49 26.59
N SER A 623 -32.26 -20.34 26.13
CA SER A 623 -31.63 -21.24 25.16
C SER A 623 -31.44 -22.65 25.75
N ARG A 624 -31.19 -22.76 27.06
CA ARG A 624 -31.20 -24.03 27.78
C ARG A 624 -32.61 -24.66 27.82
N VAL A 625 -33.66 -23.86 27.96
CA VAL A 625 -35.07 -24.33 27.88
C VAL A 625 -35.42 -24.77 26.45
N VAL A 626 -34.92 -24.08 25.41
CA VAL A 626 -35.07 -24.51 24.01
C VAL A 626 -34.41 -25.87 23.77
N ARG A 627 -33.22 -26.11 24.35
CA ARG A 627 -32.48 -27.37 24.20
C ARG A 627 -33.04 -28.52 25.04
N ILE A 628 -33.43 -28.27 26.29
CA ILE A 628 -33.68 -29.33 27.30
C ILE A 628 -35.14 -29.34 27.80
N GLY A 629 -35.92 -28.29 27.53
CA GLY A 629 -37.30 -28.14 28.00
C GLY A 629 -38.32 -29.06 27.31
N ARG A 630 -39.54 -29.10 27.86
CA ARG A 630 -40.67 -29.86 27.32
C ARG A 630 -41.18 -29.22 26.03
N ALA A 631 -41.76 -30.02 25.12
CA ALA A 631 -42.14 -29.58 23.77
C ALA A 631 -43.04 -28.32 23.73
N HIS A 632 -43.94 -28.17 24.71
CA HIS A 632 -44.81 -26.99 24.86
C HIS A 632 -44.01 -25.71 25.17
N ASP A 633 -42.97 -25.80 26.00
CA ASP A 633 -42.18 -24.65 26.46
C ASP A 633 -41.14 -24.21 25.40
N ARG A 634 -40.78 -25.10 24.47
CA ARG A 634 -39.77 -24.81 23.43
C ARG A 634 -40.21 -23.73 22.45
N MET A 635 -41.46 -23.74 21.99
CA MET A 635 -41.94 -22.71 21.04
C MET A 635 -42.10 -21.33 21.69
N ALA A 636 -42.39 -21.27 22.99
CA ALA A 636 -42.37 -20.03 23.75
C ALA A 636 -40.92 -19.56 23.96
N ALA A 637 -40.04 -20.45 24.41
CA ALA A 637 -38.63 -20.16 24.65
C ALA A 637 -37.87 -19.76 23.36
N VAL A 638 -38.19 -20.31 22.18
CA VAL A 638 -37.61 -19.88 20.90
C VAL A 638 -38.00 -18.44 20.57
N ARG A 639 -39.27 -18.07 20.76
CA ARG A 639 -39.74 -16.69 20.57
C ARG A 639 -39.09 -15.74 21.57
N ASP A 640 -38.98 -16.16 22.83
CA ASP A 640 -38.33 -15.39 23.89
C ASP A 640 -36.83 -15.22 23.63
N VAL A 641 -36.13 -16.25 23.16
CA VAL A 641 -34.71 -16.14 22.74
C VAL A 641 -34.57 -15.17 21.58
N HIS A 642 -35.44 -15.22 20.57
CA HIS A 642 -35.40 -14.25 19.47
C HIS A 642 -35.68 -12.82 19.94
N GLN A 643 -36.64 -12.63 20.85
CA GLN A 643 -36.95 -11.32 21.41
C GLN A 643 -35.82 -10.79 22.29
N LEU A 644 -35.23 -11.64 23.14
CA LEU A 644 -34.09 -11.28 23.99
C LEU A 644 -32.84 -11.01 23.16
N LYS A 645 -32.62 -11.74 22.06
CA LYS A 645 -31.55 -11.44 21.10
C LYS A 645 -31.78 -10.07 20.45
N ARG A 646 -33.00 -9.77 19.97
CA ARG A 646 -33.34 -8.43 19.45
C ARG A 646 -33.17 -7.32 20.50
N GLN A 647 -33.49 -7.59 21.77
CA GLN A 647 -33.26 -6.65 22.87
C GLN A 647 -31.77 -6.48 23.17
N LEU A 648 -30.98 -7.55 23.06
CA LEU A 648 -29.53 -7.48 23.17
C LEU A 648 -28.97 -6.66 22.01
N ASP A 649 -29.41 -6.91 20.77
CA ASP A 649 -29.02 -6.14 19.59
C ASP A 649 -29.39 -4.65 19.76
N SER A 650 -30.60 -4.36 20.26
CA SER A 650 -31.03 -2.99 20.60
C SER A 650 -30.20 -2.37 21.73
N LEU A 651 -29.83 -3.14 22.75
CA LEU A 651 -28.99 -2.65 23.84
C LEU A 651 -27.55 -2.42 23.38
N MET A 652 -27.04 -3.22 22.44
CA MET A 652 -25.74 -3.01 21.82
C MET A 652 -25.71 -1.66 21.08
N LEU A 653 -26.82 -1.22 20.48
CA LEU A 653 -26.94 0.12 19.88
C LEU A 653 -26.92 1.27 20.90
N GLU A 654 -27.13 1.02 22.20
CA GLU A 654 -27.10 2.01 23.29
C GLU A 654 -25.74 2.06 24.02
N MET A 655 -24.68 1.48 23.43
CA MET A 655 -23.39 1.42 24.08
C MET A 655 -22.74 2.81 24.20
N PRO A 656 -22.10 3.14 25.33
CA PRO A 656 -21.42 4.42 25.51
C PRO A 656 -20.14 4.54 24.68
N ASN A 657 -19.82 5.75 24.22
CA ASN A 657 -18.65 6.05 23.39
C ASN A 657 -17.50 6.65 24.20
N LYS A 658 -16.26 6.28 23.86
CA LYS A 658 -15.07 6.79 24.57
C LYS A 658 -14.49 8.04 23.90
N VAL A 659 -14.53 8.11 22.57
CA VAL A 659 -14.08 9.25 21.77
C VAL A 659 -15.25 9.67 20.90
N LEU A 660 -15.62 10.94 20.95
CA LEU A 660 -16.78 11.55 20.31
C LEU A 660 -16.29 12.59 19.30
N ALA A 661 -16.98 12.74 18.17
CA ALA A 661 -16.78 13.88 17.27
C ALA A 661 -17.88 14.93 17.55
N SER A 662 -17.49 16.15 17.93
CA SER A 662 -18.41 17.27 18.20
C SER A 662 -18.05 18.47 17.33
N GLY A 663 -18.99 19.38 17.04
CA GLY A 663 -18.71 20.56 16.20
C GLY A 663 -19.31 21.85 16.74
N GLU A 664 -18.55 22.95 16.68
CA GLU A 664 -19.04 24.32 16.88
C GLU A 664 -19.14 25.08 15.54
N LEU A 665 -20.16 25.93 15.45
CA LEU A 665 -20.49 26.76 14.28
C LEU A 665 -19.91 28.16 14.45
N ASN A 666 -19.21 28.66 13.42
CA ASN A 666 -18.99 30.09 13.31
C ASN A 666 -20.30 30.76 12.85
N THR A 667 -20.88 31.60 13.70
CA THR A 667 -22.18 32.22 13.46
C THR A 667 -22.08 33.28 12.37
N GLN A 668 -22.38 32.94 11.11
CA GLN A 668 -22.95 33.95 10.19
C GLN A 668 -23.89 33.45 9.09
N THR A 669 -24.12 32.15 8.90
CA THR A 669 -25.12 31.74 7.90
C THR A 669 -25.88 30.47 8.28
N LEU A 670 -27.20 30.64 8.44
CA LEU A 670 -28.27 29.64 8.30
C LEU A 670 -28.37 28.53 9.37
N ARG A 671 -29.10 28.87 10.44
CA ARG A 671 -29.56 28.00 11.55
C ARG A 671 -30.61 26.92 11.19
N THR A 672 -30.91 26.64 9.92
CA THR A 672 -32.05 25.77 9.56
C THR A 672 -31.69 24.47 8.83
N HIS A 673 -30.44 24.29 8.39
CA HIS A 673 -30.03 23.09 7.64
C HIS A 673 -29.16 22.09 8.42
N THR A 674 -28.67 22.45 9.61
CA THR A 674 -27.61 21.73 10.34
C THR A 674 -28.12 20.65 11.29
N GLU A 675 -29.28 20.83 11.92
CA GLU A 675 -29.91 19.72 12.67
C GLU A 675 -30.23 18.57 11.72
N HIS A 676 -30.61 18.85 10.48
CA HIS A 676 -30.89 17.82 9.48
C HIS A 676 -29.65 17.06 9.00
N ARG A 677 -28.46 17.68 8.92
CA ARG A 677 -27.24 17.02 8.38
C ARG A 677 -26.49 16.19 9.42
N THR A 678 -26.30 16.70 10.63
CA THR A 678 -25.69 15.92 11.73
C THR A 678 -26.62 14.79 12.18
N TYR A 679 -27.93 15.06 12.21
CA TYR A 679 -28.94 14.02 12.40
C TYR A 679 -29.00 13.06 11.22
N SER A 680 -28.88 13.52 9.95
CA SER A 680 -28.89 12.61 8.79
C SER A 680 -27.68 11.70 8.75
N ILE A 681 -26.48 12.15 9.15
CA ILE A 681 -25.29 11.28 9.22
C ILE A 681 -25.47 10.21 10.30
N GLN A 682 -25.95 10.59 11.49
CA GLN A 682 -26.25 9.65 12.58
C GLN A 682 -27.42 8.71 12.27
N THR A 683 -28.43 9.14 11.49
CA THR A 683 -29.59 8.31 11.12
C THR A 683 -29.39 7.50 9.84
N LEU A 684 -28.63 7.96 8.85
CA LEU A 684 -28.24 7.17 7.67
C LEU A 684 -27.37 5.99 8.07
N VAL A 685 -26.39 6.20 8.95
CA VAL A 685 -25.52 5.13 9.45
C VAL A 685 -26.31 4.13 10.31
N ARG A 686 -27.23 4.60 11.16
CA ARG A 686 -28.10 3.70 11.97
C ARG A 686 -29.13 2.96 11.13
N ALA A 687 -29.72 3.59 10.12
CA ALA A 687 -30.70 2.98 9.22
C ALA A 687 -30.04 1.97 8.28
N GLU A 688 -28.85 2.30 7.78
CA GLU A 688 -28.05 1.38 6.97
C GLU A 688 -27.53 0.22 7.82
N LEU A 689 -26.99 0.47 9.01
CA LEU A 689 -26.53 -0.59 9.91
C LEU A 689 -27.69 -1.49 10.36
N ALA A 690 -28.89 -0.93 10.59
CA ALA A 690 -30.09 -1.72 10.83
C ALA A 690 -30.44 -2.59 9.62
N GLN A 691 -30.36 -2.06 8.39
CA GLN A 691 -30.53 -2.85 7.16
C GLN A 691 -29.42 -3.87 6.97
N GLN A 692 -28.16 -3.57 7.30
CA GLN A 692 -27.01 -4.45 7.19
C GLN A 692 -27.06 -5.56 8.25
N LEU A 693 -27.55 -5.31 9.46
CA LEU A 693 -27.80 -6.32 10.49
C LEU A 693 -28.99 -7.20 10.14
N GLU A 694 -30.04 -6.61 9.55
CA GLU A 694 -31.19 -7.35 9.03
C GLU A 694 -30.80 -8.22 7.82
N LEU A 695 -29.90 -7.73 6.96
CA LEU A 695 -29.29 -8.47 5.85
C LEU A 695 -28.32 -9.53 6.36
N LYS A 696 -27.44 -9.24 7.34
CA LYS A 696 -26.52 -10.21 7.95
C LYS A 696 -27.25 -11.42 8.53
N ALA A 697 -28.45 -11.20 9.06
CA ALA A 697 -29.31 -12.24 9.60
C ALA A 697 -30.08 -13.06 8.54
N ARG A 698 -30.15 -12.58 7.29
CA ARG A 698 -30.93 -13.17 6.19
C ARG A 698 -30.07 -13.68 5.02
N ASP A 699 -29.05 -12.94 4.65
CA ASP A 699 -28.10 -13.16 3.55
C ASP A 699 -26.77 -12.42 3.85
N TYR A 700 -25.79 -13.19 4.35
CA TYR A 700 -24.46 -12.68 4.70
C TYR A 700 -23.68 -12.16 3.49
N GLY A 701 -24.00 -12.64 2.30
CA GLY A 701 -23.37 -12.23 1.05
C GLY A 701 -23.81 -10.86 0.57
N ALA A 702 -25.12 -10.62 0.61
CA ALA A 702 -25.70 -9.31 0.39
C ALA A 702 -25.21 -8.31 1.46
N TYR A 703 -24.98 -8.76 2.69
CA TYR A 703 -24.35 -7.96 3.76
C TYR A 703 -22.93 -7.53 3.38
N LEU A 704 -22.03 -8.45 3.01
CA LEU A 704 -20.65 -8.09 2.66
C LEU A 704 -20.59 -7.20 1.42
N LYS A 705 -21.41 -7.48 0.40
CA LYS A 705 -21.50 -6.66 -0.81
C LYS A 705 -21.99 -5.25 -0.48
N ARG A 706 -23.01 -5.14 0.37
CA ARG A 706 -23.56 -3.85 0.81
C ARG A 706 -22.64 -3.11 1.76
N VAL A 707 -21.87 -3.80 2.60
CA VAL A 707 -20.81 -3.20 3.42
C VAL A 707 -19.71 -2.64 2.52
N ASN A 708 -19.25 -3.39 1.51
CA ASN A 708 -18.24 -2.91 0.56
C ASN A 708 -18.76 -1.77 -0.31
N GLU A 709 -19.98 -1.84 -0.85
CA GLU A 709 -20.63 -0.77 -1.61
C GLU A 709 -20.89 0.47 -0.74
N TRP A 710 -21.35 0.29 0.50
CA TRP A 710 -21.57 1.38 1.44
C TRP A 710 -20.24 2.02 1.88
N THR A 711 -19.20 1.22 2.13
CA THR A 711 -17.85 1.73 2.44
C THR A 711 -17.31 2.52 1.25
N LYS A 712 -17.44 2.01 0.03
CA LYS A 712 -17.06 2.71 -1.21
C LYS A 712 -17.84 4.03 -1.40
N ASN A 713 -19.12 4.06 -1.04
CA ASN A 713 -20.01 5.22 -1.25
C ASN A 713 -19.99 6.24 -0.09
N ASN A 714 -19.54 5.86 1.11
CA ASN A 714 -19.53 6.73 2.30
C ASN A 714 -18.11 6.99 2.84
N ALA A 715 -17.09 6.29 2.34
CA ALA A 715 -15.69 6.70 2.50
C ALA A 715 -15.45 8.12 1.98
N ALA A 716 -16.28 8.57 1.02
CA ALA A 716 -16.34 9.93 0.48
C ALA A 716 -16.84 11.02 1.49
N GLN A 717 -17.26 10.68 2.71
CA GLN A 717 -17.89 11.62 3.66
C GLN A 717 -17.00 12.04 4.86
N GLY A 718 -15.69 12.21 4.65
CA GLY A 718 -14.77 12.85 5.60
C GLY A 718 -14.55 12.11 6.94
N LEU A 719 -14.30 12.87 8.02
CA LEU A 719 -13.86 12.36 9.32
C LEU A 719 -14.82 11.37 9.99
N ALA A 720 -16.13 11.49 9.77
CA ALA A 720 -17.12 10.52 10.23
C ALA A 720 -17.02 9.17 9.50
N GLY A 721 -16.66 9.19 8.22
CA GLY A 721 -16.35 7.99 7.43
C GLY A 721 -15.08 7.29 7.93
N LEU A 722 -14.01 8.05 8.16
CA LEU A 722 -12.74 7.55 8.70
C LEU A 722 -12.89 6.87 10.07
N VAL A 723 -13.59 7.54 11.00
CA VAL A 723 -13.90 7.02 12.33
C VAL A 723 -14.73 5.75 12.22
N THR A 724 -15.71 5.69 11.31
CA THR A 724 -16.54 4.49 11.10
C THR A 724 -15.73 3.32 10.52
N VAL A 725 -14.85 3.56 9.54
CA VAL A 725 -14.02 2.54 8.89
C VAL A 725 -13.01 1.91 9.86
N LEU A 726 -12.28 2.73 10.64
CA LEU A 726 -11.36 2.24 11.66
C LEU A 726 -12.05 1.32 12.68
N ASN A 727 -13.32 1.61 12.95
CA ASN A 727 -14.14 0.87 13.90
C ASN A 727 -14.75 -0.41 13.32
N ILE A 728 -15.06 -0.44 12.03
CA ILE A 728 -15.43 -1.65 11.27
C ILE A 728 -14.22 -2.59 11.10
N TRP A 729 -13.02 -2.06 10.84
CA TRP A 729 -11.78 -2.84 10.68
C TRP A 729 -11.42 -3.59 11.96
N ASN A 730 -11.43 -2.90 13.11
CA ASN A 730 -11.22 -3.51 14.42
C ASN A 730 -12.24 -4.63 14.73
N PHE A 731 -13.48 -4.50 14.26
CA PHE A 731 -14.53 -5.50 14.41
C PHE A 731 -14.32 -6.72 13.51
N HIS A 732 -13.87 -6.53 12.28
CA HIS A 732 -13.61 -7.60 11.31
C HIS A 732 -12.49 -8.53 11.80
N GLU A 733 -11.39 -7.99 12.32
CA GLU A 733 -10.29 -8.79 12.87
C GLU A 733 -10.66 -9.58 14.12
N ALA A 734 -11.53 -9.05 14.96
CA ALA A 734 -12.03 -9.78 16.11
C ALA A 734 -12.97 -10.92 15.71
N MET A 735 -13.67 -10.79 14.58
CA MET A 735 -14.49 -11.85 14.01
C MET A 735 -13.65 -12.96 13.37
N THR A 736 -12.56 -12.63 12.66
CA THR A 736 -11.66 -13.63 12.08
C THR A 736 -10.90 -14.42 13.15
N ALA A 737 -10.47 -13.76 14.24
CA ALA A 737 -9.88 -14.42 15.41
C ALA A 737 -10.86 -15.37 16.13
N ALA A 738 -12.17 -15.08 16.11
CA ALA A 738 -13.21 -15.93 16.69
C ALA A 738 -13.64 -17.10 15.78
N GLY A 739 -13.35 -17.03 14.47
CA GLY A 739 -13.63 -18.09 13.51
C GLY A 739 -12.64 -19.25 13.56
N ALA A 740 -11.37 -18.96 13.85
CA ALA A 740 -10.27 -19.95 13.85
C ALA A 740 -10.31 -20.98 15.00
N SER A 741 -11.15 -20.77 16.02
CA SER A 741 -11.18 -21.65 17.22
C SER A 741 -12.13 -22.85 17.10
N GLY A 742 -12.93 -22.95 16.02
CA GLY A 742 -13.87 -24.05 15.75
C GLY A 742 -14.99 -24.25 16.79
N LYS A 743 -14.92 -23.56 17.94
CA LYS A 743 -15.89 -23.55 19.04
C LYS A 743 -15.98 -22.13 19.57
N TRP A 744 -17.11 -21.49 19.28
CA TRP A 744 -17.45 -20.18 19.79
C TRP A 744 -17.48 -20.20 21.33
N ASN A 745 -16.37 -19.80 21.97
CA ASN A 745 -16.23 -19.85 23.42
C ASN A 745 -16.39 -18.44 24.04
N ARG A 746 -16.46 -18.38 25.37
CA ARG A 746 -16.74 -17.15 26.13
C ARG A 746 -15.64 -16.09 26.00
N GLN A 747 -14.40 -16.47 25.72
CA GLN A 747 -13.28 -15.58 25.41
C GLN A 747 -13.38 -15.01 24.00
N ASP A 748 -13.84 -15.80 23.02
CA ASP A 748 -14.10 -15.34 21.65
C ASP A 748 -15.31 -14.39 21.59
N GLN A 749 -16.35 -14.67 22.39
CA GLN A 749 -17.43 -13.73 22.68
C GLN A 749 -16.92 -12.45 23.33
N LEU A 750 -15.92 -12.51 24.20
CA LEU A 750 -15.33 -11.32 24.81
C LEU A 750 -14.51 -10.53 23.79
N ALA A 751 -13.70 -11.16 22.94
CA ALA A 751 -12.93 -10.47 21.91
C ALA A 751 -13.82 -9.80 20.85
N VAL A 752 -14.80 -10.54 20.31
CA VAL A 752 -15.82 -10.00 19.40
C VAL A 752 -16.68 -8.95 20.09
N SER A 753 -17.06 -9.14 21.35
CA SER A 753 -17.82 -8.12 22.07
C SER A 753 -16.97 -6.88 22.38
N THR A 754 -15.67 -7.01 22.63
CA THR A 754 -14.79 -5.87 22.96
C THR A 754 -14.47 -5.05 21.71
N ALA A 755 -14.37 -5.70 20.54
CA ALA A 755 -14.16 -5.05 19.25
C ALA A 755 -15.47 -4.56 18.60
N ALA A 756 -16.58 -5.27 18.78
CA ALA A 756 -17.91 -4.72 18.52
C ALA A 756 -18.18 -3.53 19.47
N SER A 757 -17.63 -3.56 20.69
CA SER A 757 -17.68 -2.47 21.66
C SER A 757 -16.65 -1.37 21.42
N SER A 758 -15.67 -1.54 20.53
CA SER A 758 -14.93 -0.39 19.98
C SER A 758 -15.67 0.17 18.78
N MET A 759 -16.25 -0.70 17.94
CA MET A 759 -17.06 -0.34 16.78
C MET A 759 -18.24 0.56 17.16
N LEU A 760 -18.97 0.16 18.21
CA LEU A 760 -20.11 0.90 18.74
C LEU A 760 -19.69 2.16 19.52
N ALA A 761 -18.44 2.24 20.00
CA ALA A 761 -17.91 3.34 20.83
C ALA A 761 -17.58 4.60 20.01
N SER A 762 -17.82 4.55 18.71
CA SER A 762 -17.55 5.60 17.73
C SER A 762 -18.77 5.97 16.88
N LEU A 763 -19.86 5.20 17.00
CA LEU A 763 -21.06 5.27 16.15
C LEU A 763 -22.30 5.79 16.92
N ALA A 764 -22.06 6.45 18.04
CA ALA A 764 -23.09 6.91 18.96
C ALA A 764 -22.65 8.14 19.77
N THR A 765 -21.99 9.09 19.10
CA THR A 765 -21.77 10.49 19.50
C THR A 765 -21.06 11.21 18.37
#